data_AF-A0A2W5MHH2-F1
#
_entry.id   AF-A0A2W5MHH2-F1
#
_cell.length_a   1.000
_cell.length_b   1.000
_cell.length_c   1.000
_cell.angle_alpha   90.00
_cell.angle_beta   90.00
_cell.angle_gamma   90.00
#
_symmetry.space_group_name_H-M   'P 1'
#
loop_
_entity.id
_entity.type
_entity.pdbx_description
1 polymer ?
#
loop_
_entity_poly.entity_id
_entity_poly.type
_entity_poly.pdbx_seq_one_letter_code
_entity_poly.pdbx_strand_id
1 'polypeptide(L)'
;MAEPDLGGESAGVFHLLDMGSTKYGDCILVRFGETKILIDGGHPGDWKDRQNVRSIPNQLSGLISGPKLHVDLLVVTHCHSDHIGCLPKLVADGSLTARWALVADEKLGFGRDQEDNLDVLDTADPMRRAMIVAALEEDHSDLPDDALEDFLTDAGELEQGYKTMLENLAKNGAKVVRWGRATRAEIEPLLTEFKAANLAILGPSADHLLLCAEQIQASARAASDALDAIERRDVPMTPAQIYRSMVRGSALADPIDRSGSGAAKNCQSIVLAFGPPGHRTLLAADMQFCRPETPGLKPFMKRLMHDVQSYGPYAFVKMTHHTSYNGIDELLLGRLGSPGLLVHSGGSNDARHPDEASLAMLGRLNDSVDVIFARTDRNGLVTVDPSLSGLDAIMISQGQLDDFSPNRANDQEEPIEEAWEQPAPPPAAPEAAAPSDTIELVFVKLPYRPGRVSLGGFEVVIGGDGFEPGVAVQRSARGSMRPPSASAGTKTFDNSGPALAGGRDVSNILFVTDPERLARNIGSREAAAAIELVEAGGARVLKTRSSTARIDTVRHLGSKPADGVVLIGGYDVLPSARVDILDPGLRTAIPAHRITGEADQFIVWSDDEYVDLAGEGMPDLPVSRIPDARRASVLLGALTAPTPPGATRFGVRNSERPFADAIFMTIPGGGEMLKSGPTTSGALSSDMFKNDRHYLMLHGDYADGSRLWGEDEGAIEAIRTANIPARMRGVVFTGACWGALTIDEPACMASIAVSPKAPEQSIAVSYLAAGVTAFIGCTGAHYSPGAEGGFFGGPMHAAFWRELNLGKAPAQALFDSKVRYLHDLPHGRTEPLEIAIERKIYKQFTCLGLGW
;
A
#
# COMPACT_ATOMS: atom_id res chain seq x y z
N MET A 1 36.54 -12.46 -49.61
CA MET A 1 35.31 -11.84 -49.08
C MET A 1 35.54 -11.74 -47.59
N ALA A 2 35.75 -10.53 -47.09
CA ALA A 2 35.91 -10.28 -45.66
C ALA A 2 34.57 -10.60 -44.96
N GLU A 3 34.65 -11.32 -43.85
CA GLU A 3 33.52 -11.50 -42.96
C GLU A 3 33.01 -10.14 -42.47
N PRO A 4 31.70 -9.93 -42.33
CA PRO A 4 31.20 -8.72 -41.71
C PRO A 4 31.60 -8.74 -40.24
N ASP A 5 32.41 -7.76 -39.87
CA ASP A 5 32.71 -7.37 -38.49
C ASP A 5 31.39 -6.97 -37.80
N LEU A 6 30.72 -7.97 -37.21
CA LEU A 6 29.65 -7.75 -36.24
C LEU A 6 30.33 -7.39 -34.93
N GLY A 7 30.69 -6.10 -34.77
CA GLY A 7 31.16 -5.55 -33.50
C GLY A 7 30.15 -5.88 -32.41
N GLY A 8 30.46 -6.89 -31.59
CA GLY A 8 29.57 -7.43 -30.59
C GLY A 8 29.22 -6.39 -29.54
N GLU A 9 27.92 -6.12 -29.36
CA GLU A 9 27.41 -5.28 -28.28
C GLU A 9 27.81 -5.92 -26.94
N SER A 10 28.56 -5.19 -26.10
CA SER A 10 29.03 -5.65 -24.79
C SER A 10 27.88 -5.63 -23.77
N ALA A 11 27.84 -6.58 -22.82
CA ALA A 11 26.86 -6.60 -21.73
C ALA A 11 27.11 -5.54 -20.65
N GLY A 12 28.33 -4.99 -20.60
CA GLY A 12 28.78 -4.03 -19.61
C GLY A 12 29.15 -4.67 -18.27
N VAL A 13 29.95 -3.95 -17.48
CA VAL A 13 30.32 -4.31 -16.10
C VAL A 13 29.86 -3.19 -15.17
N PHE A 14 29.21 -3.57 -14.08
CA PHE A 14 28.54 -2.65 -13.15
C PHE A 14 29.20 -2.75 -11.78
N HIS A 15 29.77 -1.65 -11.31
CA HIS A 15 30.43 -1.57 -10.00
C HIS A 15 29.58 -0.71 -9.07
N LEU A 16 28.93 -1.33 -8.08
CA LEU A 16 28.21 -0.64 -7.02
C LEU A 16 29.18 -0.41 -5.87
N LEU A 17 29.47 0.86 -5.59
CA LEU A 17 30.51 1.25 -4.65
C LEU A 17 30.07 1.03 -3.19
N ASP A 18 31.04 0.86 -2.31
CA ASP A 18 30.81 0.74 -0.87
C ASP A 18 30.38 2.10 -0.29
N MET A 19 29.14 2.18 0.21
CA MET A 19 28.55 3.38 0.83
C MET A 19 28.89 3.51 2.33
N GLY A 20 29.58 2.52 2.89
CA GLY A 20 30.06 2.54 4.26
C GLY A 20 28.96 2.39 5.31
N SER A 21 29.02 3.23 6.34
CA SER A 21 28.12 3.17 7.50
C SER A 21 27.05 4.24 7.50
N THR A 22 26.99 5.13 6.50
CA THR A 22 25.90 6.11 6.42
C THR A 22 24.72 5.45 5.73
N LYS A 23 23.52 5.52 6.34
CA LYS A 23 22.31 4.94 5.76
C LYS A 23 22.01 5.49 4.36
N TYR A 24 21.38 4.67 3.53
CA TYR A 24 21.07 4.96 2.12
C TYR A 24 22.31 5.13 1.24
N GLY A 25 22.15 5.83 0.11
CA GLY A 25 23.21 6.16 -0.81
C GLY A 25 23.34 5.23 -2.02
N ASP A 26 23.54 5.85 -3.18
CA ASP A 26 23.87 5.17 -4.42
C ASP A 26 25.12 5.79 -5.05
N CYS A 27 26.05 4.93 -5.48
CA CYS A 27 27.08 5.32 -6.43
C CYS A 27 27.50 4.11 -7.27
N ILE A 28 27.26 4.19 -8.58
CA ILE A 28 27.47 3.07 -9.51
C ILE A 28 28.34 3.51 -10.68
N LEU A 29 29.45 2.81 -10.90
CA LEU A 29 30.25 2.94 -12.12
C LEU A 29 29.88 1.84 -13.11
N VAL A 30 29.39 2.22 -14.28
CA VAL A 30 29.07 1.32 -15.39
C VAL A 30 30.15 1.45 -16.48
N ARG A 31 30.60 0.31 -17.00
CA ARG A 31 31.66 0.23 -18.02
C ARG A 31 31.22 -0.58 -19.23
N PHE A 32 31.34 0.01 -20.41
CA PHE A 32 31.18 -0.67 -21.70
C PHE A 32 32.47 -0.49 -22.51
N GLY A 33 33.41 -1.42 -22.36
CA GLY A 33 34.77 -1.26 -22.88
C GLY A 33 35.47 -0.04 -22.26
N GLU A 34 35.78 0.95 -23.09
CA GLU A 34 36.38 2.22 -22.66
C GLU A 34 35.36 3.25 -22.15
N THR A 35 34.07 3.07 -22.48
CA THR A 35 33.01 3.99 -22.05
C THR A 35 32.76 3.84 -20.55
N LYS A 36 32.81 4.96 -19.84
CA LYS A 36 32.62 5.05 -18.38
C LYS A 36 31.43 5.94 -18.05
N ILE A 37 30.48 5.40 -17.30
CA ILE A 37 29.27 6.09 -16.86
C ILE A 37 29.22 6.04 -15.34
N LEU A 38 29.21 7.19 -14.67
CA LEU A 38 29.03 7.27 -13.22
C LEU A 38 27.61 7.70 -12.92
N ILE A 39 26.93 6.99 -12.03
CA ILE A 39 25.56 7.25 -11.61
C ILE A 39 25.59 7.54 -10.12
N ASP A 40 25.09 8.73 -9.75
CA ASP A 40 24.97 9.23 -8.39
C ASP A 40 26.30 9.34 -7.61
N GLY A 41 26.22 9.90 -6.41
CA GLY A 41 27.35 10.46 -5.67
C GLY A 41 27.53 9.98 -4.23
N GLY A 42 26.71 9.03 -3.77
CA GLY A 42 26.63 8.65 -2.36
C GLY A 42 26.29 9.86 -1.48
N HIS A 43 27.02 10.03 -0.38
CA HIS A 43 26.75 11.11 0.58
C HIS A 43 27.68 12.31 0.40
N PRO A 44 27.30 13.51 0.89
CA PRO A 44 28.16 14.70 0.83
C PRO A 44 29.57 14.49 1.40
N GLY A 45 29.72 13.61 2.39
CA GLY A 45 31.00 13.28 3.03
C GLY A 45 31.91 12.30 2.27
N ASP A 46 31.45 11.65 1.21
CA ASP A 46 32.14 10.52 0.56
C ASP A 46 33.30 10.90 -0.36
N TRP A 47 33.65 12.20 -0.45
CA TRP A 47 34.85 12.67 -1.16
C TRP A 47 36.16 12.39 -0.41
N LYS A 48 36.11 12.08 0.90
CA LYS A 48 37.28 11.80 1.74
C LYS A 48 37.14 10.47 2.44
N ASP A 49 38.28 9.83 2.71
CA ASP A 49 38.29 8.56 3.42
C ASP A 49 37.76 8.75 4.85
N ARG A 50 37.03 7.74 5.32
CA ARG A 50 36.57 7.60 6.70
C ARG A 50 37.20 6.32 7.25
N GLN A 51 37.30 6.18 8.58
CA GLN A 51 38.17 5.19 9.26
C GLN A 51 38.28 3.82 8.53
N ASN A 52 37.14 3.21 8.20
CA ASN A 52 37.09 1.89 7.54
C ASN A 52 36.48 1.91 6.13
N VAL A 53 36.20 3.09 5.56
CA VAL A 53 35.50 3.23 4.27
C VAL A 53 36.29 4.15 3.35
N ARG A 54 36.69 3.60 2.20
CA ARG A 54 37.37 4.39 1.17
C ARG A 54 36.39 5.38 0.55
N SER A 55 36.85 6.60 0.34
CA SER A 55 36.14 7.62 -0.42
C SER A 55 35.76 7.12 -1.81
N ILE A 56 34.68 7.65 -2.36
CA ILE A 56 34.24 7.36 -3.74
C ILE A 56 35.39 7.61 -4.75
N PRO A 57 36.15 8.72 -4.68
CA PRO A 57 37.32 8.91 -5.54
C PRO A 57 38.39 7.81 -5.42
N ASN A 58 38.68 7.35 -4.20
CA ASN A 58 39.68 6.30 -3.99
C ASN A 58 39.18 4.93 -4.49
N GLN A 59 37.90 4.60 -4.29
CA GLN A 59 37.30 3.40 -4.87
C GLN A 59 37.36 3.45 -6.41
N LEU A 60 36.95 4.56 -7.01
CA LEU A 60 36.98 4.77 -8.47
C LEU A 60 38.39 4.75 -9.05
N SER A 61 39.41 5.24 -8.31
CA SER A 61 40.81 5.21 -8.77
C SER A 61 41.35 3.79 -8.99
N GLY A 62 40.78 2.79 -8.29
CA GLY A 62 41.08 1.38 -8.52
C GLY A 62 40.39 0.79 -9.76
N LEU A 63 39.34 1.45 -10.26
CA LEU A 63 38.48 0.98 -11.36
C LEU A 63 38.73 1.75 -12.67
N ILE A 64 39.20 2.99 -12.57
CA ILE A 64 39.43 3.91 -13.69
C ILE A 64 40.91 4.31 -13.70
N SER A 65 41.58 4.10 -14.84
CA SER A 65 42.94 4.58 -15.05
C SER A 65 42.98 6.08 -15.35
N GLY A 66 43.88 6.82 -14.69
CA GLY A 66 44.18 8.22 -15.01
C GLY A 66 44.47 9.08 -13.78
N PRO A 67 45.11 10.25 -13.94
CA PRO A 67 45.43 11.15 -12.83
C PRO A 67 44.23 11.99 -12.34
N LYS A 68 43.13 12.01 -13.11
CA LYS A 68 41.86 12.67 -12.78
C LYS A 68 40.71 11.75 -13.15
N LEU A 69 39.63 11.77 -12.38
CA LEU A 69 38.44 10.98 -12.70
C LEU A 69 37.72 11.64 -13.87
N HIS A 70 37.71 10.93 -15.00
CA HIS A 70 36.99 11.35 -16.20
C HIS A 70 35.99 10.27 -16.58
N VAL A 71 34.74 10.69 -16.77
CA VAL A 71 33.63 9.84 -17.20
C VAL A 71 32.99 10.39 -18.47
N ASP A 72 32.51 9.51 -19.33
CA ASP A 72 31.83 9.89 -20.56
C ASP A 72 30.43 10.42 -20.27
N LEU A 73 29.76 9.85 -19.26
CA LEU A 73 28.46 10.29 -18.77
C LEU A 73 28.46 10.32 -17.24
N LEU A 74 28.04 11.45 -16.67
CA LEU A 74 27.60 11.54 -15.29
C LEU A 74 26.08 11.53 -15.24
N VAL A 75 25.49 10.71 -14.37
CA VAL A 75 24.05 10.67 -14.13
C VAL A 75 23.76 11.10 -12.70
N VAL A 76 22.78 11.97 -12.51
CA VAL A 76 22.15 12.23 -11.20
C VAL A 76 20.68 11.89 -11.32
N THR A 77 20.26 10.84 -10.61
CA THR A 77 18.95 10.19 -10.85
C THR A 77 17.80 10.98 -10.25
N HIS A 78 17.98 11.62 -9.10
CA HIS A 78 17.02 12.54 -8.48
C HIS A 78 17.72 13.43 -7.42
N CYS A 79 16.96 14.34 -6.81
CA CYS A 79 17.50 15.42 -5.98
C CYS A 79 17.44 15.11 -4.46
N HIS A 80 17.79 13.90 -4.05
CA HIS A 80 18.11 13.60 -2.65
C HIS A 80 19.61 13.79 -2.37
N SER A 81 19.92 14.07 -1.10
CA SER A 81 21.29 14.32 -0.64
C SER A 81 22.23 13.13 -0.87
N ASP A 82 21.71 11.91 -0.74
CA ASP A 82 22.44 10.64 -0.89
C ASP A 82 22.55 10.14 -2.35
N HIS A 83 22.00 10.92 -3.30
CA HIS A 83 22.19 10.72 -4.74
C HIS A 83 23.04 11.82 -5.38
N ILE A 84 22.83 13.09 -4.98
CA ILE A 84 23.72 14.20 -5.36
C ILE A 84 25.09 14.01 -4.70
N GLY A 85 25.08 13.73 -3.40
CA GLY A 85 26.22 13.31 -2.63
C GLY A 85 27.42 14.23 -2.72
N CYS A 86 28.59 13.61 -2.87
CA CYS A 86 29.85 14.32 -2.95
C CYS A 86 30.13 14.96 -4.33
N LEU A 87 29.26 14.77 -5.33
CA LEU A 87 29.49 15.23 -6.72
C LEU A 87 29.73 16.74 -6.82
N PRO A 88 28.98 17.64 -6.13
CA PRO A 88 29.23 19.06 -6.20
C PRO A 88 30.66 19.44 -5.85
N LYS A 89 31.21 18.81 -4.80
CA LYS A 89 32.59 19.02 -4.38
C LYS A 89 33.59 18.47 -5.41
N LEU A 90 33.40 17.24 -5.88
CA LEU A 90 34.32 16.62 -6.84
C LEU A 90 34.42 17.38 -8.15
N VAL A 91 33.29 17.91 -8.64
CA VAL A 91 33.23 18.75 -9.84
C VAL A 91 33.86 20.12 -9.60
N ALA A 92 33.55 20.77 -8.47
CA ALA A 92 34.12 22.08 -8.13
C ALA A 92 35.65 22.04 -8.01
N ASP A 93 36.19 20.97 -7.40
CA ASP A 93 37.63 20.75 -7.25
C ASP A 93 38.30 20.30 -8.56
N GLY A 94 37.52 20.00 -9.61
CA GLY A 94 38.02 19.46 -10.88
C GLY A 94 38.63 18.06 -10.75
N SER A 95 38.29 17.36 -9.67
CA SER A 95 38.68 15.97 -9.40
C SER A 95 37.85 14.99 -10.22
N LEU A 96 36.58 15.35 -10.50
CA LEU A 96 35.69 14.69 -11.44
C LEU A 96 35.38 15.61 -12.61
N THR A 97 35.50 15.08 -13.83
CA THR A 97 35.06 15.74 -15.06
C THR A 97 34.19 14.79 -15.87
N ALA A 98 33.22 15.35 -16.59
CA ALA A 98 32.32 14.56 -17.41
C ALA A 98 32.22 15.14 -18.83
N ARG A 99 32.01 14.28 -19.83
CA ARG A 99 31.77 14.70 -21.21
C ARG A 99 30.29 15.04 -21.45
N TRP A 100 29.40 14.22 -20.91
CA TRP A 100 27.96 14.42 -20.85
C TRP A 100 27.49 14.36 -19.40
N ALA A 101 26.37 15.03 -19.11
CA ALA A 101 25.67 14.86 -17.86
C ALA A 101 24.17 14.70 -18.12
N LEU A 102 23.57 13.59 -17.69
CA LEU A 102 22.12 13.39 -17.67
C LEU A 102 21.65 13.54 -16.23
N VAL A 103 20.95 14.62 -15.93
CA VAL A 103 20.71 15.02 -14.54
C VAL A 103 19.23 15.27 -14.31
N ALA A 104 18.74 14.95 -13.11
CA ALA A 104 17.41 15.36 -12.67
C ALA A 104 17.29 16.89 -12.74
N ASP A 105 16.13 17.38 -13.19
CA ASP A 105 15.91 18.82 -13.32
C ASP A 105 15.96 19.51 -11.96
N GLU A 106 16.85 20.50 -11.82
CA GLU A 106 17.08 21.22 -10.56
C GLU A 106 15.90 22.09 -10.08
N LYS A 107 14.88 22.31 -10.90
CA LYS A 107 13.65 23.00 -10.48
C LYS A 107 12.64 21.98 -9.98
N LEU A 108 12.29 21.01 -10.82
CA LEU A 108 11.30 19.98 -10.49
C LEU A 108 11.75 19.15 -9.27
N GLY A 109 13.04 18.84 -9.18
CA GLY A 109 13.62 18.05 -8.08
C GLY A 109 13.50 18.70 -6.70
N PHE A 110 13.34 20.03 -6.66
CA PHE A 110 13.18 20.80 -5.42
C PHE A 110 11.78 21.43 -5.31
N GLY A 111 10.82 20.91 -6.07
CA GLY A 111 9.41 21.32 -5.98
C GLY A 111 9.08 22.69 -6.59
N ARG A 112 9.95 23.21 -7.47
CA ARG A 112 9.70 24.49 -8.17
C ARG A 112 8.96 24.24 -9.48
N ASP A 113 7.98 25.11 -9.78
CA ASP A 113 7.38 25.18 -11.11
C ASP A 113 8.38 25.78 -12.13
N GLN A 114 8.06 25.70 -13.43
CA GLN A 114 8.97 26.24 -14.45
C GLN A 114 9.08 27.78 -14.45
N GLU A 115 8.16 28.48 -13.77
CA GLU A 115 8.01 29.94 -13.81
C GLU A 115 8.80 30.67 -12.71
N ASP A 116 9.51 29.96 -11.83
CA ASP A 116 10.29 30.54 -10.71
C ASP A 116 9.44 31.49 -9.85
N ASN A 117 8.21 31.10 -9.53
CA ASN A 117 7.39 31.84 -8.58
C ASN A 117 8.01 31.80 -7.18
N LEU A 118 7.81 32.87 -6.38
CA LEU A 118 8.30 32.97 -5.01
C LEU A 118 7.85 31.74 -4.18
N ASP A 119 8.81 30.96 -3.72
CA ASP A 119 8.61 29.74 -2.96
C ASP A 119 8.85 29.96 -1.46
N VAL A 120 8.26 29.12 -0.62
CA VAL A 120 8.56 29.02 0.82
C VAL A 120 10.05 28.76 1.07
N LEU A 121 10.72 28.08 0.13
CA LEU A 121 12.16 27.83 0.16
C LEU A 121 13.02 29.08 -0.11
N ASP A 122 12.44 30.19 -0.59
CA ASP A 122 13.15 31.43 -0.89
C ASP A 122 13.25 32.37 0.35
N THR A 123 13.03 31.83 1.55
CA THR A 123 13.25 32.55 2.81
C THR A 123 14.69 33.05 2.93
N ALA A 124 14.85 34.27 3.47
CA ALA A 124 16.16 34.87 3.73
C ALA A 124 16.88 34.27 4.95
N ASP A 125 16.18 33.48 5.77
CA ASP A 125 16.74 32.80 6.94
C ASP A 125 17.34 31.43 6.53
N PRO A 126 18.68 31.26 6.59
CA PRO A 126 19.33 30.01 6.19
C PRO A 126 18.95 28.81 7.06
N MET A 127 18.75 29.01 8.37
CA MET A 127 18.40 27.94 9.29
C MET A 127 16.96 27.48 9.04
N ARG A 128 16.06 28.42 8.79
CA ARG A 128 14.69 28.11 8.41
C ARG A 128 14.64 27.31 7.11
N ARG A 129 15.42 27.71 6.11
CA ARG A 129 15.53 26.96 4.85
C ARG A 129 16.06 25.56 5.09
N ALA A 130 17.14 25.41 5.87
CA ALA A 130 17.72 24.13 6.24
C ALA A 130 16.68 23.19 6.88
N MET A 131 15.89 23.69 7.83
CA MET A 131 14.81 22.91 8.48
C MET A 131 13.75 22.41 7.51
N ILE A 132 13.29 23.29 6.60
CA ILE A 132 12.26 22.95 5.63
C ILE A 132 12.80 21.92 4.64
N VAL A 133 14.01 22.12 4.10
CA VAL A 133 14.61 21.19 3.15
C VAL A 133 14.89 19.84 3.81
N ALA A 134 15.42 19.83 5.02
CA ALA A 134 15.66 18.60 5.79
C ALA A 134 14.38 17.80 6.06
N ALA A 135 13.23 18.46 6.23
CA ALA A 135 11.94 17.79 6.39
C ALA A 135 11.41 17.16 5.08
N LEU A 136 11.98 17.53 3.93
CA LEU A 136 11.68 16.98 2.60
C LEU A 136 12.66 15.88 2.19
N GLU A 137 13.72 15.63 2.96
CA GLU A 137 14.58 14.46 2.79
C GLU A 137 13.95 13.25 3.53
N GLU A 138 14.63 12.12 3.45
CA GLU A 138 14.32 10.95 4.27
C GLU A 138 14.43 11.25 5.78
N ASP A 139 13.78 10.44 6.62
CA ASP A 139 13.76 10.69 8.06
C ASP A 139 15.13 10.41 8.70
N HIS A 140 15.78 11.46 9.22
CA HIS A 140 17.06 11.43 9.95
C HIS A 140 16.91 11.70 11.46
N SER A 141 15.70 11.60 12.02
CA SER A 141 15.45 11.96 13.42
C SER A 141 16.12 11.05 14.45
N ASP A 142 16.61 9.89 14.00
CA ASP A 142 17.38 8.89 14.73
C ASP A 142 18.86 9.26 14.92
N LEU A 143 19.38 10.21 14.14
CA LEU A 143 20.77 10.65 14.27
C LEU A 143 21.05 11.30 15.64
N PRO A 144 22.27 11.12 16.20
CA PRO A 144 22.78 11.94 17.29
C PRO A 144 22.73 13.43 16.98
N ASP A 145 22.67 14.28 18.01
CA ASP A 145 22.44 15.73 17.84
C ASP A 145 23.50 16.41 16.96
N ASP A 146 24.79 16.06 17.11
CA ASP A 146 25.89 16.60 16.31
C ASP A 146 25.80 16.17 14.84
N ALA A 147 25.56 14.88 14.58
CA ALA A 147 25.35 14.36 13.24
C ALA A 147 24.09 14.94 12.58
N LEU A 148 23.05 15.21 13.38
CA LEU A 148 21.81 15.81 12.90
C LEU A 148 22.01 17.29 12.55
N GLU A 149 22.82 18.03 13.31
CA GLU A 149 23.19 19.42 12.99
C GLU A 149 24.03 19.52 11.71
N ASP A 150 24.96 18.57 11.49
CA ASP A 150 25.70 18.46 10.23
C ASP A 150 24.74 18.19 9.05
N PHE A 151 23.80 17.25 9.21
CA PHE A 151 22.77 16.95 8.21
C PHE A 151 21.90 18.18 7.88
N LEU A 152 21.47 18.95 8.89
CA LEU A 152 20.69 20.17 8.67
C LEU A 152 21.48 21.20 7.86
N THR A 153 22.77 21.33 8.15
CA THR A 153 23.67 22.22 7.40
C THR A 153 23.77 21.80 5.94
N ASP A 154 24.03 20.52 5.69
CA ASP A 154 24.13 19.94 4.34
C ASP A 154 22.81 20.12 3.56
N ALA A 155 21.66 19.87 4.20
CA ALA A 155 20.34 20.06 3.60
C ALA A 155 20.08 21.51 3.17
N GLY A 156 20.52 22.49 3.96
CA GLY A 156 20.41 23.91 3.62
C GLY A 156 21.20 24.32 2.38
N GLU A 157 22.30 23.64 2.08
CA GLU A 157 23.18 23.94 0.95
C GLU A 157 22.90 23.10 -0.30
N LEU A 158 22.15 21.99 -0.16
CA LEU A 158 21.96 20.97 -1.20
C LEU A 158 21.53 21.53 -2.57
N GLU A 159 20.45 22.33 -2.60
CA GLU A 159 19.92 22.89 -3.86
C GLU A 159 20.94 23.80 -4.55
N GLN A 160 21.60 24.67 -3.79
CA GLN A 160 22.58 25.60 -4.34
C GLN A 160 23.85 24.88 -4.79
N GLY A 161 24.33 23.92 -4.00
CA GLY A 161 25.46 23.05 -4.34
C GLY A 161 25.21 22.31 -5.66
N TYR A 162 24.01 21.74 -5.83
CA TYR A 162 23.60 21.07 -7.06
C TYR A 162 23.58 22.02 -8.25
N LYS A 163 22.95 23.20 -8.14
CA LYS A 163 22.94 24.21 -9.22
C LYS A 163 24.35 24.62 -9.63
N THR A 164 25.22 24.91 -8.66
CA THR A 164 26.62 25.28 -8.90
C THR A 164 27.41 24.13 -9.54
N MET A 165 27.14 22.88 -9.17
CA MET A 165 27.71 21.72 -9.84
C MET A 165 27.34 21.69 -11.33
N LEU A 166 26.07 21.87 -11.67
CA LEU A 166 25.59 21.86 -13.06
C LEU A 166 26.23 22.99 -13.89
N GLU A 167 26.39 24.18 -13.30
CA GLU A 167 27.09 25.30 -13.92
C GLU A 167 28.57 24.98 -14.17
N ASN A 168 29.25 24.39 -13.18
CA ASN A 168 30.65 24.00 -13.31
C ASN A 168 30.85 22.90 -14.35
N LEU A 169 29.95 21.92 -14.44
CA LEU A 169 29.96 20.91 -15.50
C LEU A 169 29.89 21.57 -16.88
N ALA A 170 28.92 22.46 -17.10
CA ALA A 170 28.76 23.17 -18.36
C ALA A 170 29.98 24.05 -18.69
N LYS A 171 30.50 24.79 -17.70
CA LYS A 171 31.69 25.63 -17.84
C LYS A 171 32.94 24.82 -18.20
N ASN A 172 33.04 23.60 -17.69
CA ASN A 172 34.12 22.66 -17.98
C ASN A 172 33.91 21.85 -19.27
N GLY A 173 32.87 22.18 -20.06
CA GLY A 173 32.63 21.63 -21.39
C GLY A 173 31.71 20.41 -21.44
N ALA A 174 31.11 20.00 -20.32
CA ALA A 174 30.14 18.92 -20.31
C ALA A 174 28.83 19.35 -20.99
N LYS A 175 28.22 18.45 -21.76
CA LYS A 175 26.87 18.64 -22.32
C LYS A 175 25.83 18.20 -21.30
N VAL A 176 25.19 19.17 -20.64
CA VAL A 176 24.21 18.94 -19.57
C VAL A 176 22.78 18.80 -20.14
N VAL A 177 22.20 17.62 -19.99
CA VAL A 177 20.83 17.25 -20.36
C VAL A 177 20.00 17.11 -19.08
N ARG A 178 18.96 17.94 -18.94
CA ARG A 178 18.11 17.96 -17.74
C ARG A 178 16.83 17.18 -17.97
N TRP A 179 16.73 16.01 -17.36
CA TRP A 179 15.57 15.14 -17.52
C TRP A 179 14.31 15.80 -16.92
N GLY A 180 13.22 15.81 -17.67
CA GLY A 180 11.96 16.48 -17.31
C GLY A 180 11.66 17.74 -18.10
N ARG A 181 12.69 18.47 -18.56
CA ARG A 181 12.53 19.59 -19.50
C ARG A 181 13.32 19.45 -20.81
N ALA A 182 14.29 18.55 -20.85
CA ALA A 182 15.05 18.27 -22.06
C ALA A 182 14.10 17.86 -23.21
N THR A 183 14.28 18.53 -24.34
CA THR A 183 13.57 18.20 -25.55
C THR A 183 14.13 16.92 -26.18
N ARG A 184 13.34 16.32 -27.07
CA ARG A 184 13.80 15.18 -27.86
C ARG A 184 15.11 15.47 -28.61
N ALA A 185 15.29 16.70 -29.10
CA ALA A 185 16.49 17.12 -29.80
C ALA A 185 17.75 17.19 -28.91
N GLU A 186 17.59 17.33 -27.59
CA GLU A 186 18.68 17.29 -26.62
C GLU A 186 18.99 15.86 -26.16
N ILE A 187 17.97 15.00 -26.08
CA ILE A 187 18.10 13.60 -25.64
C ILE A 187 18.66 12.70 -26.76
N GLU A 188 18.21 12.86 -28.00
CA GLU A 188 18.62 11.99 -29.12
C GLU A 188 20.13 11.94 -29.36
N PRO A 189 20.89 13.05 -29.32
CA PRO A 189 22.34 13.02 -29.42
C PRO A 189 23.02 12.25 -28.29
N LEU A 190 22.49 12.33 -27.07
CA LEU A 190 22.99 11.56 -25.92
C LEU A 190 22.76 10.06 -26.15
N LEU A 191 21.54 9.65 -26.51
CA LEU A 191 21.25 8.24 -26.80
C LEU A 191 22.06 7.70 -27.99
N THR A 192 22.32 8.54 -28.99
CA THR A 192 23.17 8.18 -30.13
C THR A 192 24.61 7.94 -29.69
N GLU A 193 25.14 8.78 -28.82
CA GLU A 193 26.49 8.62 -28.29
C GLU A 193 26.65 7.31 -27.51
N PHE A 194 25.69 6.99 -26.64
CA PHE A 194 25.74 5.82 -25.77
C PHE A 194 25.03 4.59 -26.38
N LYS A 195 24.85 4.58 -27.71
CA LYS A 195 24.20 3.47 -28.42
C LYS A 195 24.94 2.14 -28.22
N ALA A 196 26.28 2.17 -28.12
CA ALA A 196 27.08 0.96 -27.89
C ALA A 196 26.84 0.33 -26.51
N ALA A 197 26.38 1.12 -25.52
CA ALA A 197 25.95 0.63 -24.21
C ALA A 197 24.48 0.18 -24.21
N ASN A 198 23.78 0.31 -25.34
CA ASN A 198 22.34 0.16 -25.48
C ASN A 198 21.57 0.93 -24.38
N LEU A 199 22.01 2.15 -24.08
CA LEU A 199 21.39 3.00 -23.07
C LEU A 199 19.95 3.35 -23.48
N ALA A 200 19.00 3.13 -22.57
CA ALA A 200 17.64 3.60 -22.67
C ALA A 200 17.22 4.36 -21.41
N ILE A 201 16.48 5.46 -21.61
CA ILE A 201 15.83 6.21 -20.54
C ILE A 201 14.33 5.90 -20.60
N LEU A 202 13.82 5.19 -19.60
CA LEU A 202 12.46 4.63 -19.60
C LEU A 202 11.44 5.55 -18.94
N GLY A 203 11.90 6.55 -18.20
CA GLY A 203 11.09 7.58 -17.57
C GLY A 203 11.79 8.16 -16.34
N PRO A 204 11.03 8.81 -15.45
CA PRO A 204 9.59 9.11 -15.51
C PRO A 204 9.23 10.11 -16.63
N SER A 205 7.94 10.26 -16.95
CA SER A 205 7.46 11.26 -17.92
C SER A 205 7.46 12.67 -17.34
N ALA A 206 7.41 13.71 -18.19
CA ALA A 206 7.34 15.10 -17.74
C ALA A 206 6.14 15.36 -16.78
N ASP A 207 4.95 14.86 -17.11
CA ASP A 207 3.75 15.00 -16.25
C ASP A 207 3.90 14.27 -14.90
N HIS A 208 4.64 13.16 -14.87
CA HIS A 208 4.94 12.43 -13.64
C HIS A 208 5.83 13.31 -12.75
N LEU A 209 6.91 13.84 -13.32
CA LEU A 209 7.85 14.71 -12.61
C LEU A 209 7.19 15.98 -12.09
N LEU A 210 6.27 16.57 -12.88
CA LEU A 210 5.52 17.77 -12.48
C LEU A 210 4.61 17.48 -11.28
N LEU A 211 3.87 16.36 -11.29
CA LEU A 211 3.04 15.96 -10.15
C LEU A 211 3.87 15.77 -8.88
N CYS A 212 5.04 15.12 -9.00
CA CYS A 212 5.96 14.98 -7.88
C CYS A 212 6.46 16.34 -7.38
N ALA A 213 6.81 17.27 -8.28
CA ALA A 213 7.25 18.61 -7.91
C ALA A 213 6.16 19.38 -7.15
N GLU A 214 4.90 19.31 -7.59
CA GLU A 214 3.75 19.91 -6.90
C GLU A 214 3.59 19.34 -5.49
N GLN A 215 3.77 18.02 -5.32
CA GLN A 215 3.69 17.37 -4.00
C GLN A 215 4.86 17.75 -3.09
N ILE A 216 6.08 17.90 -3.63
CA ILE A 216 7.24 18.41 -2.89
C ILE A 216 6.95 19.84 -2.40
N GLN A 217 6.40 20.68 -3.27
CA GLN A 217 6.03 22.06 -2.92
C GLN A 217 4.97 22.11 -1.81
N ALA A 218 3.94 21.26 -1.90
CA ALA A 218 2.91 21.16 -0.87
C ALA A 218 3.51 20.72 0.48
N SER A 219 4.45 19.78 0.45
CA SER A 219 5.16 19.30 1.64
C SER A 219 6.05 20.38 2.24
N ALA A 220 6.71 21.21 1.41
CA ALA A 220 7.53 22.32 1.86
C ALA A 220 6.71 23.38 2.61
N ARG A 221 5.51 23.69 2.10
CA ARG A 221 4.55 24.58 2.77
C ARG A 221 4.11 24.02 4.12
N ALA A 222 3.76 22.74 4.17
CA ALA A 222 3.37 22.07 5.41
C ALA A 222 4.51 22.06 6.46
N ALA A 223 5.76 21.83 6.04
CA ALA A 223 6.92 21.90 6.90
C ALA A 223 7.15 23.33 7.44
N SER A 224 7.01 24.36 6.62
CA SER A 224 7.07 25.76 7.07
C SER A 224 5.98 26.10 8.07
N ASP A 225 4.73 25.67 7.83
CA ASP A 225 3.62 25.88 8.76
C ASP A 225 3.85 25.17 10.11
N ALA A 226 4.44 23.98 10.09
CA ALA A 226 4.81 23.23 11.29
C ALA A 226 5.91 23.95 12.09
N LEU A 227 6.92 24.50 11.40
CA LEU A 227 7.97 25.30 12.01
C LEU A 227 7.40 26.57 12.67
N ASP A 228 6.51 27.29 11.97
CA ASP A 228 5.81 28.46 12.54
C ASP A 228 5.03 28.11 13.81
N ALA A 229 4.39 26.94 13.82
CA ALA A 229 3.64 26.47 14.98
C ALA A 229 4.54 26.13 16.18
N ILE A 230 5.78 25.68 15.94
CA ILE A 230 6.78 25.43 16.98
C ILE A 230 7.34 26.74 17.50
N GLU A 231 7.73 27.66 16.62
CA GLU A 231 8.30 28.97 16.98
C GLU A 231 7.33 29.80 17.85
N ARG A 232 6.02 29.69 17.63
CA ARG A 232 4.99 30.37 18.45
C ARG A 232 4.87 29.84 19.88
N ARG A 233 5.44 28.69 20.22
CA ARG A 233 5.31 28.09 21.57
C ARG A 233 6.22 28.76 22.61
N ASP A 234 7.14 29.63 22.20
CA ASP A 234 8.05 30.39 23.08
C ASP A 234 8.88 29.48 24.04
N VAL A 235 9.12 28.23 23.62
CA VAL A 235 9.97 27.27 24.33
C VAL A 235 11.34 27.23 23.65
N PRO A 236 12.45 27.47 24.38
CA PRO A 236 13.79 27.33 23.81
C PRO A 236 14.05 25.89 23.38
N MET A 237 14.36 25.68 22.09
CA MET A 237 14.72 24.38 21.52
C MET A 237 15.99 24.50 20.66
N THR A 238 16.80 23.46 20.62
CA THR A 238 17.93 23.35 19.68
C THR A 238 17.43 23.05 18.27
N PRO A 239 18.22 23.31 17.20
CA PRO A 239 17.87 22.90 15.84
C PRO A 239 17.48 21.42 15.73
N ALA A 240 18.28 20.53 16.32
CA ALA A 240 17.98 19.10 16.39
C ALA A 240 16.61 18.79 17.04
N GLN A 241 16.26 19.49 18.13
CA GLN A 241 14.97 19.34 18.79
C GLN A 241 13.80 19.86 17.95
N ILE A 242 14.00 20.99 17.25
CA ILE A 242 12.99 21.54 16.33
C ILE A 242 12.73 20.56 15.20
N TYR A 243 13.78 20.05 14.53
CA TYR A 243 13.64 19.06 13.46
C TYR A 243 12.88 17.82 13.94
N ARG A 244 13.29 17.23 15.08
CA ARG A 244 12.56 16.08 15.66
C ARG A 244 11.12 16.43 16.00
N SER A 245 10.83 17.65 16.47
CA SER A 245 9.47 18.11 16.73
C SER A 245 8.66 18.34 15.45
N MET A 246 9.27 18.73 14.33
CA MET A 246 8.60 18.85 13.04
C MET A 246 8.26 17.46 12.48
N VAL A 247 9.20 16.53 12.59
CA VAL A 247 9.01 15.13 12.18
C VAL A 247 7.95 14.43 13.06
N ARG A 248 7.91 14.70 14.38
CA ARG A 248 6.98 14.08 15.34
C ARG A 248 5.63 14.80 15.52
N GLY A 249 5.59 16.14 15.40
CA GLY A 249 4.48 17.00 15.85
C GLY A 249 3.59 17.55 14.73
N SER A 250 3.90 17.28 13.47
CA SER A 250 2.89 17.33 12.42
C SER A 250 1.80 16.31 12.74
N ALA A 251 0.53 16.56 12.39
CA ALA A 251 -0.60 15.63 12.58
C ALA A 251 -0.49 14.36 11.69
N LEU A 252 0.73 13.87 11.50
CA LEU A 252 1.24 12.84 10.59
C LEU A 252 1.98 11.72 11.36
N ALA A 253 1.65 11.55 12.64
CA ALA A 253 2.21 10.49 13.48
C ALA A 253 1.43 9.18 13.27
N ASP A 254 1.73 8.49 12.16
CA ASP A 254 1.56 7.03 12.07
C ASP A 254 2.97 6.41 12.03
N PRO A 255 3.36 5.59 13.03
CA PRO A 255 4.72 5.04 13.13
C PRO A 255 4.92 3.73 12.34
N ILE A 256 4.03 3.41 11.41
CA ILE A 256 4.27 2.39 10.38
C ILE A 256 4.10 3.08 9.04
N ASP A 257 5.23 3.44 8.43
CA ASP A 257 5.33 3.95 7.06
C ASP A 257 4.41 5.12 6.71
N ARG A 258 4.96 6.33 6.86
CA ARG A 258 4.44 7.50 6.14
C ARG A 258 4.24 7.13 4.67
N SER A 259 3.15 7.60 4.06
CA SER A 259 3.24 8.06 2.68
C SER A 259 4.31 9.17 2.66
N GLY A 260 5.55 8.81 2.31
CA GLY A 260 6.76 9.54 2.70
C GLY A 260 6.79 11.00 2.25
N SER A 261 7.28 11.90 3.12
CA SER A 261 7.65 13.26 2.72
C SER A 261 8.72 13.28 1.61
N GLY A 262 9.57 12.24 1.54
CA GLY A 262 10.54 11.99 0.46
C GLY A 262 10.01 11.17 -0.73
N ALA A 263 8.83 10.55 -0.63
CA ALA A 263 8.30 9.64 -1.68
C ALA A 263 8.18 10.31 -3.05
N ALA A 264 7.76 11.58 -3.06
CA ALA A 264 7.67 12.36 -4.28
C ALA A 264 9.05 12.57 -4.94
N LYS A 265 10.12 12.78 -4.17
CA LYS A 265 11.51 12.88 -4.69
C LYS A 265 12.01 11.53 -5.18
N ASN A 266 11.79 10.45 -4.43
CA ASN A 266 12.14 9.09 -4.84
C ASN A 266 11.51 8.72 -6.19
N CYS A 267 10.22 9.07 -6.37
CA CYS A 267 9.49 8.88 -7.62
C CYS A 267 9.96 9.78 -8.78
N GLN A 268 10.89 10.71 -8.56
CA GLN A 268 11.54 11.45 -9.66
C GLN A 268 12.76 10.72 -10.24
N SER A 269 13.18 9.61 -9.64
CA SER A 269 14.35 8.80 -10.07
C SER A 269 14.32 8.49 -11.57
N ILE A 270 15.35 8.92 -12.30
CA ILE A 270 15.52 8.55 -13.71
C ILE A 270 15.71 7.04 -13.83
N VAL A 271 14.83 6.37 -14.59
CA VAL A 271 14.87 4.93 -14.79
C VAL A 271 15.67 4.60 -16.04
N LEU A 272 16.80 3.91 -15.85
CA LEU A 272 17.74 3.59 -16.91
C LEU A 272 17.82 2.08 -17.17
N ALA A 273 17.97 1.73 -18.44
CA ALA A 273 18.32 0.37 -18.85
C ALA A 273 19.56 0.37 -19.74
N PHE A 274 20.34 -0.71 -19.63
CA PHE A 274 21.62 -0.89 -20.32
C PHE A 274 21.74 -2.30 -20.89
N GLY A 275 22.66 -2.48 -21.84
CA GLY A 275 23.05 -3.79 -22.35
C GLY A 275 22.07 -4.36 -23.39
N PRO A 276 22.53 -5.30 -24.25
CA PRO A 276 21.72 -5.89 -25.30
C PRO A 276 20.65 -6.85 -24.73
N PRO A 277 19.63 -7.23 -25.54
CA PRO A 277 18.69 -8.28 -25.15
C PRO A 277 19.40 -9.55 -24.64
N GLY A 278 18.90 -10.12 -23.54
CA GLY A 278 19.50 -11.28 -22.87
C GLY A 278 20.47 -10.93 -21.74
N HIS A 279 21.07 -9.73 -21.75
CA HIS A 279 21.98 -9.24 -20.70
C HIS A 279 21.55 -7.86 -20.17
N ARG A 280 20.26 -7.54 -20.31
CA ARG A 280 19.73 -6.21 -19.95
C ARG A 280 19.87 -5.98 -18.46
N THR A 281 20.30 -4.77 -18.10
CA THR A 281 20.37 -4.30 -16.72
C THR A 281 19.37 -3.18 -16.49
N LEU A 282 18.67 -3.21 -15.35
CA LEU A 282 17.80 -2.12 -14.88
C LEU A 282 18.46 -1.41 -13.70
N LEU A 283 18.69 -0.10 -13.83
CA LEU A 283 19.11 0.80 -12.76
C LEU A 283 18.03 1.87 -12.59
N ALA A 284 17.18 1.70 -11.58
CA ALA A 284 16.02 2.56 -11.34
C ALA A 284 16.12 3.41 -10.06
N ALA A 285 17.34 3.53 -9.50
CA ALA A 285 17.65 4.24 -8.26
C ALA A 285 16.60 3.97 -7.18
N ASP A 286 15.86 5.00 -6.79
CA ASP A 286 14.89 4.95 -5.70
C ASP A 286 13.45 5.01 -6.17
N MET A 287 13.20 4.60 -7.42
CA MET A 287 11.85 4.51 -7.94
C MET A 287 10.98 3.54 -7.11
N GLN A 288 9.92 4.08 -6.50
CA GLN A 288 8.98 3.33 -5.65
C GLN A 288 7.88 2.66 -6.49
N PHE A 289 8.25 1.62 -7.23
CA PHE A 289 7.36 0.97 -8.19
C PHE A 289 6.11 0.32 -7.57
N CYS A 290 6.24 -0.22 -6.36
CA CYS A 290 5.18 -1.00 -5.72
C CYS A 290 4.18 -0.12 -4.98
N ARG A 291 4.68 0.86 -4.21
CA ARG A 291 3.85 1.82 -3.48
C ARG A 291 4.43 3.23 -3.62
N PRO A 292 4.03 3.98 -4.67
CA PRO A 292 4.64 5.29 -4.96
C PRO A 292 4.41 6.36 -3.90
N GLU A 293 3.45 6.13 -2.98
CA GLU A 293 3.15 6.99 -1.82
C GLU A 293 2.94 8.48 -2.10
N THR A 294 2.74 8.80 -3.37
CA THR A 294 2.51 10.14 -3.90
C THR A 294 1.09 10.17 -4.46
N PRO A 295 0.19 10.98 -3.86
CA PRO A 295 -1.20 11.10 -4.32
C PRO A 295 -1.28 11.41 -5.82
N GLY A 296 -2.19 10.74 -6.53
CA GLY A 296 -2.39 10.93 -7.97
C GLY A 296 -1.37 10.25 -8.88
N LEU A 297 -0.28 9.68 -8.36
CA LEU A 297 0.82 9.19 -9.18
C LEU A 297 0.59 7.81 -9.82
N LYS A 298 -0.35 7.01 -9.29
CA LYS A 298 -0.63 5.63 -9.74
C LYS A 298 -0.76 5.46 -11.26
N PRO A 299 -1.49 6.31 -12.01
CA PRO A 299 -1.62 6.17 -13.48
C PRO A 299 -0.30 6.35 -14.22
N PHE A 300 0.56 7.27 -13.76
CA PHE A 300 1.88 7.50 -14.33
C PHE A 300 2.83 6.34 -14.01
N MET A 301 2.80 5.85 -12.77
CA MET A 301 3.58 4.69 -12.35
C MET A 301 3.22 3.44 -13.15
N LYS A 302 1.92 3.21 -13.40
CA LYS A 302 1.46 2.10 -14.24
C LYS A 302 2.02 2.17 -15.66
N ARG A 303 2.13 3.37 -16.23
CA ARG A 303 2.69 3.59 -17.57
C ARG A 303 4.20 3.36 -17.59
N LEU A 304 4.91 3.93 -16.63
CA LEU A 304 6.35 3.68 -16.44
C LEU A 304 6.63 2.18 -16.28
N MET A 305 5.85 1.48 -15.47
CA MET A 305 5.96 0.03 -15.28
C MET A 305 5.72 -0.76 -16.56
N HIS A 306 4.77 -0.33 -17.39
CA HIS A 306 4.55 -0.94 -18.70
C HIS A 306 5.78 -0.77 -19.60
N ASP A 307 6.41 0.40 -19.60
CA ASP A 307 7.58 0.69 -20.44
C ASP A 307 8.80 -0.09 -19.96
N VAL A 308 9.01 -0.18 -18.64
CA VAL A 308 10.02 -1.04 -18.01
C VAL A 308 9.80 -2.51 -18.37
N GLN A 309 8.60 -3.04 -18.17
CA GLN A 309 8.28 -4.43 -18.52
C GLN A 309 8.48 -4.71 -20.02
N SER A 310 8.10 -3.77 -20.88
CA SER A 310 8.24 -3.91 -22.34
C SER A 310 9.70 -3.89 -22.79
N TYR A 311 10.57 -3.23 -22.02
CA TYR A 311 12.02 -3.22 -22.26
C TYR A 311 12.73 -4.43 -21.63
N GLY A 312 12.09 -5.21 -20.75
CA GLY A 312 12.65 -6.46 -20.23
C GLY A 312 12.74 -7.58 -21.29
N PRO A 313 13.05 -8.83 -20.87
CA PRO A 313 13.43 -9.23 -19.52
C PRO A 313 14.81 -8.71 -19.13
N TYR A 314 15.06 -8.61 -17.83
CA TYR A 314 16.32 -8.14 -17.26
C TYR A 314 17.13 -9.31 -16.68
N ALA A 315 18.45 -9.30 -16.88
CA ALA A 315 19.39 -10.24 -16.28
C ALA A 315 19.87 -9.75 -14.90
N PHE A 316 20.13 -8.44 -14.79
CA PHE A 316 20.58 -7.78 -13.57
C PHE A 316 19.66 -6.60 -13.21
N VAL A 317 19.30 -6.48 -11.94
CA VAL A 317 18.54 -5.35 -11.40
C VAL A 317 19.23 -4.83 -10.12
N LYS A 318 19.53 -3.51 -10.08
CA LYS A 318 19.75 -2.83 -8.80
C LYS A 318 18.40 -2.72 -8.11
N MET A 319 18.30 -3.29 -6.91
CA MET A 319 17.07 -3.25 -6.12
C MET A 319 16.68 -1.80 -5.84
N THR A 320 15.43 -1.46 -6.12
CA THR A 320 14.99 -0.07 -6.04
C THR A 320 14.78 0.38 -4.61
N HIS A 321 15.01 1.68 -4.37
CA HIS A 321 14.77 2.36 -3.09
C HIS A 321 15.34 1.55 -1.92
N HIS A 322 16.63 1.23 -2.03
CA HIS A 322 17.38 0.46 -1.05
C HIS A 322 16.72 -0.87 -0.61
N THR A 323 15.99 -1.54 -1.50
CA THR A 323 15.27 -2.81 -1.18
C THR A 323 14.16 -2.61 -0.12
N SER A 324 13.50 -1.46 -0.15
CA SER A 324 12.32 -1.14 0.66
C SER A 324 11.06 -1.87 0.18
N TYR A 325 10.08 -2.01 1.07
CA TYR A 325 8.77 -2.60 0.77
C TYR A 325 7.97 -1.83 -0.32
N ASN A 326 8.22 -0.53 -0.49
CA ASN A 326 7.54 0.30 -1.49
C ASN A 326 8.30 0.36 -2.83
N GLY A 327 9.59 0.01 -2.82
CA GLY A 327 10.41 -0.19 -4.01
C GLY A 327 10.14 -1.51 -4.72
N ILE A 328 10.11 -2.62 -3.98
CA ILE A 328 10.13 -3.97 -4.56
C ILE A 328 9.12 -4.94 -3.92
N ASP A 329 8.58 -5.84 -4.76
CA ASP A 329 7.80 -7.00 -4.35
C ASP A 329 7.97 -8.16 -5.35
N GLU A 330 7.44 -9.34 -5.02
CA GLU A 330 7.53 -10.53 -5.87
C GLU A 330 6.84 -10.32 -7.24
N LEU A 331 5.75 -9.54 -7.29
CA LEU A 331 5.01 -9.27 -8.51
C LEU A 331 5.83 -8.39 -9.47
N LEU A 332 6.55 -7.40 -8.95
CA LEU A 332 7.49 -6.58 -9.69
C LEU A 332 8.60 -7.44 -10.27
N LEU A 333 9.28 -8.26 -9.46
CA LEU A 333 10.36 -9.14 -9.94
C LEU A 333 9.87 -10.07 -11.07
N GLY A 334 8.65 -10.61 -10.94
CA GLY A 334 7.99 -11.36 -12.02
C GLY A 334 7.78 -10.54 -13.30
N ARG A 335 7.35 -9.26 -13.19
CA ARG A 335 7.19 -8.35 -14.35
C ARG A 335 8.52 -7.95 -14.98
N LEU A 336 9.60 -7.90 -14.21
CA LEU A 336 10.97 -7.66 -14.71
C LEU A 336 11.56 -8.87 -15.45
N GLY A 337 10.83 -9.99 -15.50
CA GLY A 337 11.27 -11.21 -16.17
C GLY A 337 12.03 -12.17 -15.25
N SER A 338 11.90 -12.01 -13.93
CA SER A 338 12.59 -12.83 -12.91
C SER A 338 14.12 -12.76 -13.07
N PRO A 339 14.72 -11.57 -12.86
CA PRO A 339 16.17 -11.40 -12.99
C PRO A 339 16.93 -12.33 -12.04
N GLY A 340 18.01 -12.95 -12.54
CA GLY A 340 18.85 -13.86 -11.76
C GLY A 340 19.89 -13.16 -10.89
N LEU A 341 20.20 -11.89 -11.18
CA LEU A 341 21.20 -11.11 -10.44
C LEU A 341 20.52 -9.89 -9.81
N LEU A 342 20.60 -9.80 -8.49
CA LEU A 342 20.00 -8.72 -7.71
C LEU A 342 21.06 -8.08 -6.81
N VAL A 343 21.12 -6.74 -6.78
CA VAL A 343 22.06 -6.05 -5.88
C VAL A 343 21.37 -4.91 -5.14
N HIS A 344 21.49 -4.90 -3.81
CA HIS A 344 21.20 -3.75 -2.97
C HIS A 344 22.40 -2.79 -2.93
N SER A 345 22.13 -1.50 -3.05
CA SER A 345 23.09 -0.43 -2.79
C SER A 345 22.59 0.36 -1.59
N GLY A 346 23.46 0.69 -0.66
CA GLY A 346 23.15 1.35 0.62
C GLY A 346 24.24 1.10 1.66
N GLY A 347 24.22 1.87 2.76
CA GLY A 347 25.15 1.70 3.88
C GLY A 347 24.59 0.90 5.07
N SER A 348 25.50 0.47 5.95
CA SER A 348 25.25 -0.54 7.00
C SER A 348 24.47 -0.08 8.22
N ASN A 349 24.49 1.21 8.60
CA ASN A 349 23.70 1.69 9.73
C ASN A 349 22.30 2.15 9.30
N ASP A 350 21.58 1.29 8.60
CA ASP A 350 20.18 1.50 8.25
C ASP A 350 19.34 0.32 8.74
N ALA A 351 18.79 0.41 9.95
CA ALA A 351 17.98 -0.68 10.51
C ALA A 351 16.64 -0.90 9.76
N ARG A 352 16.25 0.00 8.85
CA ARG A 352 15.01 -0.11 8.05
C ARG A 352 15.25 -0.61 6.64
N HIS A 353 16.48 -0.49 6.11
CA HIS A 353 16.80 -0.92 4.76
C HIS A 353 18.01 -1.86 4.71
N PRO A 354 17.92 -2.95 3.93
CA PRO A 354 16.73 -3.51 3.29
C PRO A 354 15.59 -3.80 4.26
N ASP A 355 14.37 -3.69 3.76
CA ASP A 355 13.17 -4.03 4.54
C ASP A 355 13.16 -5.53 4.87
N GLU A 356 12.79 -5.88 6.11
CA GLU A 356 12.83 -7.26 6.59
C GLU A 356 11.90 -8.18 5.79
N ALA A 357 10.71 -7.70 5.40
CA ALA A 357 9.77 -8.49 4.61
C ALA A 357 10.28 -8.70 3.17
N SER A 358 10.91 -7.68 2.60
CA SER A 358 11.63 -7.75 1.33
C SER A 358 12.76 -8.78 1.37
N LEU A 359 13.61 -8.76 2.41
CA LEU A 359 14.68 -9.76 2.59
C LEU A 359 14.13 -11.17 2.73
N ALA A 360 13.08 -11.37 3.53
CA ALA A 360 12.44 -12.66 3.68
C ALA A 360 11.83 -13.17 2.35
N MET A 361 11.31 -12.26 1.52
CA MET A 361 10.82 -12.57 0.18
C MET A 361 11.95 -12.99 -0.76
N LEU A 362 13.07 -12.27 -0.77
CA LEU A 362 14.24 -12.62 -1.57
C LEU A 362 14.85 -13.96 -1.16
N GLY A 363 14.92 -14.25 0.14
CA GLY A 363 15.39 -15.56 0.63
C GLY A 363 14.55 -16.72 0.09
N ARG A 364 13.21 -16.58 0.09
CA ARG A 364 12.30 -17.59 -0.51
C ARG A 364 12.46 -17.70 -2.03
N LEU A 365 12.77 -16.60 -2.72
CA LEU A 365 13.06 -16.63 -4.15
C LEU A 365 14.39 -17.34 -4.41
N ASN A 366 15.43 -17.07 -3.65
CA ASN A 366 16.71 -17.78 -3.77
C ASN A 366 16.51 -19.30 -3.64
N ASP A 367 15.74 -19.75 -2.64
CA ASP A 367 15.40 -21.17 -2.43
C ASP A 367 14.64 -21.83 -3.61
N SER A 368 14.03 -21.04 -4.51
CA SER A 368 13.11 -21.55 -5.53
C SER A 368 13.48 -21.26 -6.98
N VAL A 369 14.24 -20.20 -7.27
CA VAL A 369 14.48 -19.70 -8.64
C VAL A 369 15.95 -19.34 -8.96
N ASP A 370 16.92 -19.79 -8.17
CA ASP A 370 18.38 -19.62 -8.41
C ASP A 370 18.76 -18.16 -8.68
N VAL A 371 18.44 -17.30 -7.71
CA VAL A 371 18.72 -15.86 -7.73
C VAL A 371 19.91 -15.59 -6.83
N ILE A 372 20.87 -14.80 -7.32
CA ILE A 372 22.04 -14.38 -6.55
C ILE A 372 21.84 -12.95 -6.07
N PHE A 373 21.99 -12.74 -4.77
CA PHE A 373 21.81 -11.47 -4.12
C PHE A 373 23.11 -10.98 -3.48
N ALA A 374 23.47 -9.73 -3.76
CA ALA A 374 24.58 -9.05 -3.10
C ALA A 374 24.13 -7.69 -2.54
N ARG A 375 24.86 -7.17 -1.56
CA ARG A 375 24.51 -5.89 -0.92
C ARG A 375 25.75 -5.12 -0.53
N THR A 376 25.85 -3.85 -0.92
CA THR A 376 27.07 -3.05 -0.66
C THR A 376 27.37 -2.87 0.83
N ASP A 377 26.35 -2.86 1.68
CA ASP A 377 26.49 -2.74 3.13
C ASP A 377 27.07 -3.97 3.82
N ARG A 378 26.98 -5.15 3.18
CA ARG A 378 27.58 -6.42 3.65
C ARG A 378 28.81 -6.82 2.85
N ASN A 379 28.85 -6.45 1.57
CA ASN A 379 29.81 -6.92 0.59
C ASN A 379 30.85 -5.88 0.16
N GLY A 380 30.72 -4.64 0.66
CA GLY A 380 31.53 -3.50 0.23
C GLY A 380 31.31 -3.21 -1.26
N LEU A 381 32.40 -3.11 -2.02
CA LEU A 381 32.33 -3.00 -3.48
C LEU A 381 31.76 -4.28 -4.09
N VAL A 382 30.66 -4.15 -4.84
CA VAL A 382 30.04 -5.23 -5.61
C VAL A 382 30.24 -4.97 -7.10
N THR A 383 30.76 -5.97 -7.83
CA THR A 383 30.92 -5.92 -9.28
C THR A 383 30.05 -6.98 -9.94
N VAL A 384 29.23 -6.58 -10.91
CA VAL A 384 28.34 -7.47 -11.66
C VAL A 384 28.70 -7.46 -13.14
N ASP A 385 28.86 -8.63 -13.74
CA ASP A 385 28.97 -8.84 -15.19
C ASP A 385 27.82 -9.73 -15.67
N PRO A 386 26.75 -9.15 -16.23
CA PRO A 386 25.59 -9.90 -16.69
C PRO A 386 25.87 -10.86 -17.85
N SER A 387 27.03 -10.79 -18.51
CA SER A 387 27.41 -11.78 -19.55
C SER A 387 27.91 -13.11 -18.99
N LEU A 388 28.26 -13.13 -17.70
CA LEU A 388 28.63 -14.33 -16.99
C LEU A 388 27.38 -14.97 -16.36
N SER A 389 27.51 -16.22 -15.94
CA SER A 389 26.40 -17.01 -15.38
C SER A 389 26.70 -17.44 -13.95
N GLY A 390 25.67 -17.51 -13.11
CA GLY A 390 25.80 -17.98 -11.74
C GLY A 390 26.74 -17.09 -10.92
N LEU A 391 27.45 -17.69 -9.95
CA LEU A 391 28.30 -16.98 -9.00
C LEU A 391 29.46 -16.21 -9.68
N ASP A 392 29.89 -16.63 -10.87
CA ASP A 392 30.94 -15.93 -11.61
C ASP A 392 30.50 -14.53 -12.08
N ALA A 393 29.18 -14.28 -12.13
CA ALA A 393 28.63 -12.99 -12.52
C ALA A 393 28.71 -11.92 -11.44
N ILE A 394 29.01 -12.26 -10.18
CA ILE A 394 29.11 -11.30 -9.08
C ILE A 394 30.43 -11.49 -8.33
N MET A 395 31.20 -10.40 -8.24
CA MET A 395 32.38 -10.30 -7.38
C MET A 395 32.12 -9.34 -6.22
N ILE A 396 32.47 -9.77 -5.02
CA ILE A 396 32.34 -8.98 -3.78
C ILE A 396 33.71 -8.71 -3.16
N SER A 397 33.85 -7.57 -2.49
CA SER A 397 35.11 -7.22 -1.82
C SER A 397 35.26 -7.81 -0.42
N GLN A 398 34.14 -8.14 0.24
CA GLN A 398 34.07 -8.71 1.58
C GLN A 398 32.76 -9.47 1.81
N GLY A 399 32.65 -10.16 2.94
CA GLY A 399 31.43 -10.86 3.35
C GLY A 399 31.11 -12.08 2.49
N GLN A 400 29.82 -12.40 2.39
CA GLN A 400 29.28 -13.51 1.60
C GLN A 400 28.05 -13.06 0.80
N LEU A 401 27.79 -13.71 -0.33
CA LEU A 401 26.56 -13.51 -1.11
C LEU A 401 25.36 -14.08 -0.35
N ASP A 402 24.16 -13.68 -0.77
CA ASP A 402 22.88 -14.18 -0.26
C ASP A 402 22.66 -13.95 1.24
N ASP A 403 23.17 -12.82 1.74
CA ASP A 403 22.91 -12.36 3.11
C ASP A 403 21.54 -11.65 3.20
N PHE A 404 20.55 -12.41 3.67
CA PHE A 404 19.19 -11.93 3.92
C PHE A 404 18.95 -11.47 5.36
N SER A 405 20.01 -11.23 6.15
CA SER A 405 19.86 -10.70 7.50
C SER A 405 19.52 -9.19 7.48
N PRO A 406 18.61 -8.73 8.36
CA PRO A 406 18.32 -7.32 8.49
C PRO A 406 19.51 -6.59 9.15
N ASN A 407 19.66 -5.31 8.82
CA ASN A 407 20.62 -4.44 9.47
C ASN A 407 20.20 -4.13 10.91
N ARG A 408 21.19 -3.95 11.80
CA ARG A 408 20.98 -3.52 13.19
C ARG A 408 21.69 -2.20 13.43
N ALA A 409 21.18 -1.44 14.42
CA ALA A 409 21.87 -0.26 14.89
C ALA A 409 23.26 -0.65 15.42
N ASN A 410 24.32 -0.03 14.87
CA ASN A 410 25.73 -0.30 15.16
C ASN A 410 26.26 -1.66 14.68
N ASP A 411 25.90 -2.09 13.47
CA ASP A 411 26.45 -3.31 12.83
C ASP A 411 27.99 -3.31 12.60
N GLN A 412 28.72 -2.34 13.17
CA GLN A 412 30.18 -2.18 13.07
C GLN A 412 30.95 -2.70 14.30
N GLU A 413 30.31 -3.30 15.32
CA GLU A 413 30.98 -3.58 16.62
C GLU A 413 31.18 -5.05 17.05
N GLU A 414 31.05 -6.05 16.17
CA GLU A 414 31.60 -7.38 16.49
C GLU A 414 32.88 -7.64 15.68
N PRO A 415 34.07 -7.64 16.32
CA PRO A 415 35.20 -8.36 15.77
C PRO A 415 34.72 -9.80 15.60
N ILE A 416 34.85 -10.34 14.39
CA ILE A 416 34.78 -11.78 14.18
C ILE A 416 35.85 -12.37 15.12
N GLU A 417 35.44 -12.84 16.30
CA GLU A 417 36.26 -13.76 17.06
C GLU A 417 36.53 -14.91 16.09
N GLU A 418 37.79 -15.04 15.68
CA GLU A 418 38.28 -16.23 14.99
C GLU A 418 37.75 -17.42 15.79
N ALA A 419 36.73 -18.08 15.29
CA ALA A 419 36.24 -19.31 15.86
C ALA A 419 37.33 -20.33 15.58
N TRP A 420 38.17 -20.59 16.59
CA TRP A 420 39.14 -21.66 16.55
C TRP A 420 38.39 -22.94 16.18
N GLU A 421 38.74 -23.53 15.04
CA GLU A 421 38.24 -24.82 14.59
C GLU A 421 38.37 -25.84 15.73
N GLN A 422 37.25 -26.18 16.36
CA GLN A 422 37.14 -27.44 17.08
C GLN A 422 36.82 -28.53 16.05
N PRO A 423 37.61 -29.62 16.00
CA PRO A 423 37.36 -30.70 15.06
C PRO A 423 36.01 -31.36 15.35
N ALA A 424 35.19 -31.48 14.32
CA ALA A 424 33.86 -32.07 14.40
C ALA A 424 33.91 -33.49 14.99
N PRO A 425 32.99 -33.86 15.91
CA PRO A 425 32.83 -35.23 16.34
C PRO A 425 32.32 -36.11 15.17
N PRO A 426 32.67 -37.40 15.13
CA PRO A 426 32.34 -38.29 14.02
C PRO A 426 30.82 -38.46 13.86
N PRO A 427 30.33 -38.68 12.64
CA PRO A 427 28.90 -38.71 12.34
C PRO A 427 28.21 -39.88 13.07
N ALA A 428 27.15 -39.57 13.80
CA ALA A 428 26.24 -40.56 14.34
C ALA A 428 25.46 -41.24 13.19
N ALA A 429 25.27 -42.55 13.34
CA ALA A 429 24.52 -43.40 12.40
C ALA A 429 23.05 -42.93 12.26
N PRO A 430 22.42 -43.13 11.10
CA PRO A 430 21.06 -42.66 10.84
C PRO A 430 20.06 -43.43 11.68
N GLU A 431 19.35 -42.71 12.55
CA GLU A 431 18.21 -43.23 13.31
C GLU A 431 17.01 -43.34 12.35
N ALA A 432 16.41 -44.53 12.30
CA ALA A 432 15.33 -44.84 11.37
C ALA A 432 14.09 -43.99 11.68
N ALA A 433 13.69 -43.17 10.71
CA ALA A 433 12.47 -42.36 10.77
C ALA A 433 11.24 -43.25 10.93
N ALA A 434 10.45 -42.97 11.97
CA ALA A 434 9.10 -43.48 12.11
C ALA A 434 8.20 -42.95 10.97
N PRO A 435 7.19 -43.72 10.53
CA PRO A 435 6.28 -43.29 9.47
C PRO A 435 5.51 -42.04 9.91
N SER A 436 5.67 -40.93 9.20
CA SER A 436 4.87 -39.73 9.43
C SER A 436 3.52 -39.86 8.74
N ASP A 437 2.44 -39.69 9.51
CA ASP A 437 1.08 -39.52 9.01
C ASP A 437 0.89 -38.11 8.42
N THR A 438 1.79 -37.69 7.52
CA THR A 438 1.76 -36.37 6.91
C THR A 438 1.17 -36.43 5.51
N ILE A 439 0.14 -35.62 5.28
CA ILE A 439 -0.42 -35.37 3.95
C ILE A 439 0.54 -34.44 3.21
N GLU A 440 1.21 -34.96 2.19
CA GLU A 440 2.07 -34.18 1.30
C GLU A 440 1.19 -33.48 0.25
N LEU A 441 1.11 -32.15 0.31
CA LEU A 441 0.38 -31.33 -0.66
C LEU A 441 1.32 -30.96 -1.81
N VAL A 442 1.21 -31.68 -2.93
CA VAL A 442 1.98 -31.39 -4.14
C VAL A 442 1.19 -30.44 -5.04
N PHE A 443 1.69 -29.22 -5.22
CA PHE A 443 1.13 -28.25 -6.16
C PHE A 443 1.80 -28.42 -7.52
N VAL A 444 1.02 -28.76 -8.56
CA VAL A 444 1.52 -28.89 -9.94
C VAL A 444 0.82 -27.91 -10.85
N LYS A 445 1.59 -27.07 -11.55
CA LYS A 445 1.09 -26.18 -12.61
C LYS A 445 0.87 -27.00 -13.89
N LEU A 446 -0.39 -27.13 -14.30
CA LEU A 446 -0.75 -27.80 -15.55
C LEU A 446 -0.83 -26.77 -16.69
N PRO A 447 -0.26 -27.04 -17.87
CA PRO A 447 -0.36 -26.14 -19.02
C PRO A 447 -1.79 -26.08 -19.57
N TYR A 448 -2.23 -24.91 -20.05
CA TYR A 448 -3.55 -24.67 -20.67
C TYR A 448 -3.72 -25.30 -22.08
N ARG A 449 -2.96 -26.36 -22.39
CA ARG A 449 -3.05 -27.08 -23.66
C ARG A 449 -3.58 -28.49 -23.42
N PRO A 450 -4.37 -29.05 -24.35
CA PRO A 450 -4.85 -30.42 -24.22
C PRO A 450 -3.69 -31.39 -24.02
N GLY A 451 -3.80 -32.27 -23.03
CA GLY A 451 -2.70 -33.14 -22.64
C GLY A 451 -3.06 -34.10 -21.51
N ARG A 452 -2.14 -35.00 -21.18
CA ARG A 452 -2.24 -35.92 -20.05
C ARG A 452 -1.07 -35.69 -19.10
N VAL A 453 -1.37 -35.61 -17.81
CA VAL A 453 -0.36 -35.54 -16.75
C VAL A 453 -0.65 -36.64 -15.75
N SER A 454 0.37 -37.39 -15.34
CA SER A 454 0.25 -38.44 -14.33
C SER A 454 0.86 -37.96 -13.02
N LEU A 455 0.08 -38.03 -11.94
CA LEU A 455 0.48 -37.59 -10.59
C LEU A 455 0.19 -38.74 -9.62
N GLY A 456 1.25 -39.32 -9.05
CA GLY A 456 1.10 -40.38 -8.04
C GLY A 456 0.26 -41.58 -8.50
N GLY A 457 0.27 -41.91 -9.80
CA GLY A 457 -0.54 -42.99 -10.37
C GLY A 457 -1.96 -42.60 -10.79
N PHE A 458 -2.36 -41.34 -10.61
CA PHE A 458 -3.60 -40.78 -11.14
C PHE A 458 -3.34 -40.05 -12.46
N GLU A 459 -4.07 -40.40 -13.52
CA GLU A 459 -4.03 -39.64 -14.77
C GLU A 459 -5.05 -38.50 -14.76
N VAL A 460 -4.56 -37.28 -14.98
CA VAL A 460 -5.38 -36.09 -15.24
C VAL A 460 -5.35 -35.82 -16.74
N VAL A 461 -6.52 -35.93 -17.38
CA VAL A 461 -6.70 -35.61 -18.81
C VAL A 461 -7.28 -34.21 -18.94
N ILE A 462 -6.56 -33.33 -19.62
CA ILE A 462 -7.00 -31.95 -19.89
C ILE A 462 -7.64 -31.95 -21.27
N GLY A 463 -8.98 -31.85 -21.31
CA GLY A 463 -9.75 -31.78 -22.55
C GLY A 463 -9.72 -30.39 -23.18
N GLY A 464 -9.60 -30.33 -24.51
CA GLY A 464 -9.96 -29.15 -25.30
C GLY A 464 -11.45 -29.18 -25.68
N ASP A 465 -11.98 -28.06 -26.16
CA ASP A 465 -13.38 -27.91 -26.57
C ASP A 465 -13.82 -29.06 -27.49
N GLY A 466 -14.72 -29.91 -27.00
CA GLY A 466 -15.28 -31.04 -27.75
C GLY A 466 -15.35 -32.41 -27.04
N PHE A 467 -15.09 -32.49 -25.73
CA PHE A 467 -15.16 -33.77 -25.02
C PHE A 467 -16.61 -34.13 -24.61
N GLU A 468 -17.26 -35.05 -25.32
CA GLU A 468 -18.52 -35.67 -24.86
C GLU A 468 -18.24 -36.83 -23.89
N PRO A 469 -18.86 -36.85 -22.70
CA PRO A 469 -18.63 -37.92 -21.73
C PRO A 469 -19.47 -39.15 -22.09
N GLY A 470 -18.83 -40.12 -22.74
CA GLY A 470 -19.40 -41.43 -23.02
C GLY A 470 -18.73 -42.55 -22.24
N VAL A 471 -19.59 -43.38 -21.63
CA VAL A 471 -19.40 -44.79 -21.26
C VAL A 471 -19.17 -45.11 -19.77
N ALA A 472 -20.18 -45.82 -19.26
CA ALA A 472 -20.31 -46.45 -17.96
C ALA A 472 -19.20 -47.47 -17.67
N VAL A 473 -18.71 -47.47 -16.42
CA VAL A 473 -17.92 -48.58 -15.87
C VAL A 473 -18.72 -49.27 -14.78
N GLN A 474 -18.91 -50.57 -14.99
CA GLN A 474 -19.60 -51.53 -14.14
C GLN A 474 -18.99 -51.59 -12.73
N ARG A 475 -19.85 -51.48 -11.72
CA ARG A 475 -19.54 -51.88 -10.35
C ARG A 475 -19.50 -53.41 -10.25
N SER A 476 -18.33 -53.96 -9.90
CA SER A 476 -18.23 -55.30 -9.32
C SER A 476 -18.07 -55.20 -7.80
N ALA A 477 -18.80 -56.07 -7.11
CA ALA A 477 -18.90 -56.12 -5.66
C ALA A 477 -17.78 -56.98 -5.04
N ARG A 478 -17.23 -56.51 -3.91
CA ARG A 478 -16.54 -57.21 -2.79
C ARG A 478 -16.00 -56.08 -1.89
N GLY A 479 -16.06 -56.05 -0.57
CA GLY A 479 -16.58 -56.91 0.48
C GLY A 479 -16.18 -56.23 1.79
N SER A 480 -17.18 -55.91 2.61
CA SER A 480 -17.16 -55.61 4.05
C SER A 480 -15.82 -55.62 4.82
N MET A 481 -15.44 -54.47 5.38
CA MET A 481 -15.03 -54.39 6.79
C MET A 481 -15.42 -53.02 7.38
N ARG A 482 -16.02 -53.05 8.57
CA ARG A 482 -16.76 -51.99 9.25
C ARG A 482 -15.97 -51.48 10.46
N PRO A 483 -15.69 -50.18 10.62
CA PRO A 483 -15.19 -49.62 11.88
C PRO A 483 -16.34 -49.31 12.86
N PRO A 484 -16.06 -49.22 14.17
CA PRO A 484 -17.07 -49.24 15.22
C PRO A 484 -17.88 -47.95 15.30
N SER A 485 -19.16 -48.14 15.62
CA SER A 485 -20.16 -47.12 15.87
C SER A 485 -19.83 -46.32 17.13
N ALA A 486 -19.60 -45.01 16.96
CA ALA A 486 -19.80 -44.03 18.02
C ALA A 486 -21.28 -43.63 18.03
N SER A 487 -21.96 -43.89 19.14
CA SER A 487 -23.36 -43.51 19.35
C SER A 487 -23.47 -41.99 19.56
N ALA A 488 -23.68 -41.24 18.48
CA ALA A 488 -24.15 -39.87 18.55
C ALA A 488 -25.68 -39.88 18.73
N GLY A 489 -26.15 -39.30 19.84
CA GLY A 489 -27.57 -39.09 20.07
C GLY A 489 -28.17 -38.25 18.95
N THR A 490 -29.20 -38.79 18.31
CA THR A 490 -30.05 -38.13 17.32
C THR A 490 -30.78 -36.96 17.98
N LYS A 491 -30.18 -35.78 17.97
CA LYS A 491 -30.94 -34.53 17.84
C LYS A 491 -31.26 -34.40 16.36
N THR A 492 -32.53 -34.60 16.03
CA THR A 492 -33.13 -34.25 14.74
C THR A 492 -32.88 -32.76 14.49
N PHE A 493 -31.85 -32.43 13.70
CA PHE A 493 -31.82 -31.14 13.02
C PHE A 493 -32.91 -31.16 11.97
N ASP A 494 -33.79 -30.17 12.04
CA ASP A 494 -34.90 -29.97 11.14
C ASP A 494 -34.38 -29.82 9.70
N ASN A 495 -35.00 -30.54 8.75
CA ASN A 495 -34.62 -30.60 7.33
C ASN A 495 -35.16 -29.39 6.54
N SER A 496 -35.50 -28.30 7.21
CA SER A 496 -35.88 -27.05 6.58
C SER A 496 -34.62 -26.42 5.98
N GLY A 497 -34.59 -26.26 4.66
CA GLY A 497 -33.49 -25.57 3.96
C GLY A 497 -33.27 -24.15 4.49
N PRO A 498 -32.21 -23.45 4.04
CA PRO A 498 -31.92 -22.10 4.50
C PRO A 498 -33.11 -21.16 4.21
N ALA A 499 -33.67 -20.56 5.26
CA ALA A 499 -34.76 -19.61 5.16
C ALA A 499 -34.24 -18.18 4.96
N LEU A 500 -34.90 -17.39 4.11
CA LEU A 500 -34.64 -15.96 3.97
C LEU A 500 -34.72 -15.28 5.34
N ALA A 501 -33.77 -14.39 5.62
CA ALA A 501 -33.68 -13.66 6.88
C ALA A 501 -33.64 -14.55 8.13
N GLY A 502 -33.26 -15.83 8.01
CA GLY A 502 -33.37 -16.78 9.12
C GLY A 502 -34.80 -16.97 9.63
N GLY A 503 -35.81 -16.74 8.77
CA GLY A 503 -37.23 -16.88 9.08
C GLY A 503 -37.91 -15.61 9.60
N ARG A 504 -37.22 -14.46 9.66
CA ARG A 504 -37.83 -13.17 9.99
C ARG A 504 -38.77 -12.70 8.88
N ASP A 505 -39.83 -11.99 9.27
CA ASP A 505 -40.77 -11.42 8.31
C ASP A 505 -40.14 -10.21 7.60
N VAL A 506 -39.96 -10.35 6.29
CA VAL A 506 -39.44 -9.31 5.40
C VAL A 506 -40.40 -9.04 4.24
N SER A 507 -41.68 -9.40 4.37
CA SER A 507 -42.66 -9.30 3.28
C SER A 507 -42.87 -7.86 2.77
N ASN A 508 -42.67 -6.88 3.66
CA ASN A 508 -42.82 -5.46 3.34
C ASN A 508 -41.54 -4.79 2.84
N ILE A 509 -40.42 -5.51 2.79
CA ILE A 509 -39.13 -4.99 2.32
C ILE A 509 -39.03 -5.11 0.80
N LEU A 510 -38.48 -4.06 0.17
CA LEU A 510 -38.15 -4.07 -1.25
C LEU A 510 -36.69 -4.46 -1.46
N PHE A 511 -36.45 -5.57 -2.11
CA PHE A 511 -35.12 -5.96 -2.56
C PHE A 511 -34.88 -5.41 -3.97
N VAL A 512 -33.70 -4.87 -4.23
CA VAL A 512 -33.33 -4.30 -5.54
C VAL A 512 -32.06 -4.97 -6.04
N THR A 513 -32.02 -5.35 -7.31
CA THR A 513 -30.83 -5.92 -7.94
C THR A 513 -30.79 -5.66 -9.44
N ASP A 514 -29.58 -5.64 -10.01
CA ASP A 514 -29.36 -5.87 -11.44
C ASP A 514 -29.04 -7.36 -11.64
N PRO A 515 -30.00 -8.19 -12.11
CA PRO A 515 -29.83 -9.65 -12.15
C PRO A 515 -28.72 -10.07 -13.11
N GLU A 516 -28.50 -9.33 -14.20
CA GLU A 516 -27.47 -9.65 -15.18
C GLU A 516 -26.07 -9.37 -14.62
N ARG A 517 -25.88 -8.23 -13.94
CA ARG A 517 -24.61 -7.91 -13.28
C ARG A 517 -24.33 -8.83 -12.10
N LEU A 518 -25.34 -9.11 -11.28
CA LEU A 518 -25.21 -10.05 -10.18
C LEU A 518 -24.78 -11.44 -10.70
N ALA A 519 -25.43 -11.93 -11.76
CA ALA A 519 -25.07 -13.19 -12.41
C ALA A 519 -23.63 -13.20 -12.95
N ARG A 520 -23.12 -12.07 -13.45
CA ARG A 520 -21.71 -11.94 -13.87
C ARG A 520 -20.74 -12.04 -12.70
N ASN A 521 -21.12 -11.54 -11.53
CA ASN A 521 -20.26 -11.52 -10.34
C ASN A 521 -20.21 -12.87 -9.63
N ILE A 522 -21.34 -13.56 -9.47
CA ILE A 522 -21.44 -14.75 -8.61
C ILE A 522 -21.90 -16.02 -9.32
N GLY A 523 -22.18 -15.96 -10.62
CA GLY A 523 -22.71 -17.07 -11.41
C GLY A 523 -24.23 -16.97 -11.61
N SER A 524 -24.70 -17.42 -12.77
CA SER A 524 -26.13 -17.30 -13.14
C SER A 524 -27.05 -18.16 -12.28
N ARG A 525 -26.59 -19.36 -11.89
CA ARG A 525 -27.38 -20.26 -11.03
C ARG A 525 -27.49 -19.69 -9.62
N GLU A 526 -26.38 -19.19 -9.09
CA GLU A 526 -26.26 -18.63 -7.75
C GLU A 526 -27.08 -17.34 -7.62
N ALA A 527 -27.01 -16.46 -8.62
CA ALA A 527 -27.82 -15.24 -8.67
C ALA A 527 -29.32 -15.56 -8.77
N ALA A 528 -29.72 -16.53 -9.60
CA ALA A 528 -31.11 -16.98 -9.69
C ALA A 528 -31.60 -17.55 -8.35
N ALA A 529 -30.80 -18.42 -7.71
CA ALA A 529 -31.13 -19.00 -6.41
C ALA A 529 -31.27 -17.93 -5.31
N ALA A 530 -30.43 -16.90 -5.30
CA ALA A 530 -30.54 -15.80 -4.36
C ALA A 530 -31.85 -15.00 -4.56
N ILE A 531 -32.23 -14.72 -5.81
CA ILE A 531 -33.47 -14.03 -6.15
C ILE A 531 -34.69 -14.90 -5.78
N GLU A 532 -34.67 -16.18 -6.14
CA GLU A 532 -35.73 -17.14 -5.81
C GLU A 532 -35.91 -17.29 -4.31
N LEU A 533 -34.82 -17.30 -3.52
CA LEU A 533 -34.88 -17.32 -2.07
C LEU A 533 -35.63 -16.10 -1.51
N VAL A 534 -35.38 -14.91 -2.07
CA VAL A 534 -36.07 -13.68 -1.66
C VAL A 534 -37.56 -13.73 -2.01
N GLU A 535 -37.89 -14.14 -3.22
CA GLU A 535 -39.28 -14.26 -3.69
C GLU A 535 -40.05 -15.35 -2.91
N ALA A 536 -39.41 -16.49 -2.62
CA ALA A 536 -39.99 -17.58 -1.83
C ALA A 536 -40.20 -17.21 -0.36
N GLY A 537 -39.39 -16.29 0.18
CA GLY A 537 -39.59 -15.70 1.51
C GLY A 537 -40.72 -14.67 1.57
N GLY A 538 -41.43 -14.41 0.46
CA GLY A 538 -42.58 -13.51 0.40
C GLY A 538 -42.22 -12.03 0.22
N ALA A 539 -40.94 -11.70 0.04
CA ALA A 539 -40.49 -10.33 -0.20
C ALA A 539 -40.59 -9.94 -1.69
N ARG A 540 -40.63 -8.63 -1.95
CA ARG A 540 -40.67 -8.10 -3.32
C ARG A 540 -39.25 -7.90 -3.86
N VAL A 541 -39.03 -8.29 -5.11
CA VAL A 541 -37.77 -8.03 -5.83
C VAL A 541 -38.01 -7.09 -7.02
N LEU A 542 -37.36 -5.93 -7.02
CA LEU A 542 -37.23 -5.05 -8.17
C LEU A 542 -35.96 -5.43 -8.96
N LYS A 543 -36.19 -6.04 -10.11
CA LYS A 543 -35.14 -6.34 -11.10
C LYS A 543 -35.01 -5.12 -12.01
N THR A 544 -33.86 -4.44 -11.96
CA THR A 544 -33.61 -3.19 -12.70
C THR A 544 -32.27 -3.26 -13.44
N ARG A 545 -31.94 -2.23 -14.21
CA ARG A 545 -30.61 -2.03 -14.79
C ARG A 545 -29.84 -1.04 -13.93
N SER A 546 -28.57 -1.34 -13.69
CA SER A 546 -27.64 -0.51 -12.90
C SER A 546 -27.71 1.00 -13.18
N SER A 547 -27.81 1.40 -14.45
CA SER A 547 -27.84 2.82 -14.85
C SER A 547 -29.12 3.57 -14.45
N THR A 548 -30.22 2.86 -14.18
CA THR A 548 -31.53 3.46 -13.82
C THR A 548 -32.00 3.04 -12.44
N ALA A 549 -31.22 2.24 -11.71
CA ALA A 549 -31.66 1.54 -10.52
C ALA A 549 -32.25 2.46 -9.43
N ARG A 550 -31.62 3.62 -9.18
CA ARG A 550 -32.11 4.61 -8.18
C ARG A 550 -33.48 5.17 -8.58
N ILE A 551 -33.59 5.65 -9.82
CA ILE A 551 -34.82 6.22 -10.38
C ILE A 551 -35.94 5.17 -10.37
N ASP A 552 -35.63 3.94 -10.78
CA ASP A 552 -36.61 2.86 -10.80
C ASP A 552 -37.07 2.45 -9.40
N THR A 553 -36.16 2.49 -8.42
CA THR A 553 -36.47 2.22 -7.00
C THR A 553 -37.41 3.28 -6.44
N VAL A 554 -37.08 4.57 -6.58
CA VAL A 554 -37.92 5.68 -6.13
C VAL A 554 -39.30 5.65 -6.79
N ARG A 555 -39.34 5.45 -8.12
CA ARG A 555 -40.61 5.32 -8.87
C ARG A 555 -41.44 4.13 -8.34
N HIS A 556 -40.80 2.99 -8.06
CA HIS A 556 -41.50 1.82 -7.53
C HIS A 556 -42.10 2.12 -6.15
N LEU A 557 -41.32 2.72 -5.25
CA LEU A 557 -41.75 3.04 -3.88
C LEU A 557 -42.94 4.02 -3.88
N GLY A 558 -42.95 5.02 -4.77
CA GLY A 558 -44.09 5.93 -4.92
C GLY A 558 -45.39 5.25 -5.36
N SER A 559 -45.31 4.09 -6.00
CA SER A 559 -46.48 3.29 -6.40
C SER A 559 -46.86 2.18 -5.42
N LYS A 560 -45.87 1.67 -4.67
CA LYS A 560 -46.00 0.53 -3.75
C LYS A 560 -45.10 0.73 -2.54
N PRO A 561 -45.61 1.32 -1.45
CA PRO A 561 -44.86 1.59 -0.23
C PRO A 561 -44.14 0.35 0.30
N ALA A 562 -43.00 0.56 0.95
CA ALA A 562 -42.20 -0.48 1.61
C ALA A 562 -41.72 0.06 2.97
N ASP A 563 -41.42 -0.85 3.90
CA ASP A 563 -40.84 -0.46 5.20
C ASP A 563 -39.35 -0.10 5.06
N GLY A 564 -38.70 -0.52 3.97
CA GLY A 564 -37.34 -0.14 3.61
C GLY A 564 -36.82 -0.89 2.38
N VAL A 565 -35.53 -0.67 2.07
CA VAL A 565 -34.87 -1.20 0.87
C VAL A 565 -33.63 -2.03 1.23
N VAL A 566 -33.46 -3.17 0.56
CA VAL A 566 -32.24 -3.98 0.57
C VAL A 566 -31.65 -4.04 -0.83
N LEU A 567 -30.44 -3.51 -1.00
CA LEU A 567 -29.70 -3.59 -2.26
C LEU A 567 -28.92 -4.92 -2.30
N ILE A 568 -29.12 -5.72 -3.34
CA ILE A 568 -28.39 -6.99 -3.55
C ILE A 568 -27.28 -6.75 -4.58
N GLY A 569 -26.03 -6.93 -4.14
CA GLY A 569 -24.83 -6.77 -4.95
C GLY A 569 -23.94 -5.58 -4.52
N GLY A 570 -22.69 -5.63 -4.96
CA GLY A 570 -21.68 -4.59 -4.78
C GLY A 570 -21.94 -3.35 -5.65
N TYR A 571 -21.01 -2.40 -5.62
CA TYR A 571 -21.15 -1.15 -6.37
C TYR A 571 -21.03 -1.35 -7.88
N ASP A 572 -20.39 -2.43 -8.33
CA ASP A 572 -20.34 -2.84 -9.73
C ASP A 572 -21.64 -3.49 -10.21
N VAL A 573 -22.51 -3.97 -9.31
CA VAL A 573 -23.88 -4.43 -9.60
C VAL A 573 -24.88 -3.27 -9.53
N LEU A 574 -24.94 -2.61 -8.37
CA LEU A 574 -25.80 -1.46 -8.07
C LEU A 574 -24.96 -0.29 -7.55
N PRO A 575 -24.66 0.73 -8.38
CA PRO A 575 -23.76 1.81 -8.01
C PRO A 575 -24.27 2.61 -6.80
N SER A 576 -23.40 2.79 -5.82
CA SER A 576 -23.61 3.75 -4.73
C SER A 576 -23.40 5.18 -5.23
N ALA A 577 -24.04 6.15 -4.59
CA ALA A 577 -23.90 7.55 -4.98
C ALA A 577 -22.58 8.10 -4.48
N ARG A 578 -21.88 8.83 -5.35
CA ARG A 578 -20.73 9.66 -4.97
C ARG A 578 -21.28 11.02 -4.54
N VAL A 579 -21.30 11.27 -3.24
CA VAL A 579 -21.95 12.46 -2.67
C VAL A 579 -20.88 13.43 -2.19
N ASP A 580 -20.87 14.63 -2.77
CA ASP A 580 -20.15 15.78 -2.23
C ASP A 580 -20.98 16.43 -1.13
N ILE A 581 -20.45 16.44 0.09
CA ILE A 581 -21.15 16.92 1.28
C ILE A 581 -21.13 18.46 1.37
N LEU A 582 -20.21 19.11 0.66
CA LEU A 582 -20.06 20.54 0.70
C LEU A 582 -21.04 21.20 -0.26
N ASP A 583 -22.10 21.79 0.29
CA ASP A 583 -22.92 22.73 -0.47
C ASP A 583 -22.07 23.94 -0.92
N PRO A 584 -22.53 24.72 -1.93
CA PRO A 584 -21.77 25.86 -2.44
C PRO A 584 -21.37 26.88 -1.35
N GLY A 585 -22.17 27.02 -0.29
CA GLY A 585 -21.90 27.92 0.83
C GLY A 585 -20.74 27.41 1.67
N LEU A 586 -20.79 26.17 2.14
CA LEU A 586 -19.70 25.54 2.90
C LEU A 586 -18.42 25.44 2.08
N ARG A 587 -18.52 25.09 0.79
CA ARG A 587 -17.37 25.01 -0.12
C ARG A 587 -16.69 26.36 -0.30
N THR A 588 -17.43 27.46 -0.24
CA THR A 588 -16.88 28.83 -0.28
C THR A 588 -16.30 29.26 1.06
N ALA A 589 -16.93 28.83 2.17
CA ALA A 589 -16.54 29.22 3.52
C ALA A 589 -15.30 28.47 4.05
N ILE A 590 -15.00 27.28 3.52
CA ILE A 590 -13.83 26.49 3.91
C ILE A 590 -12.69 26.78 2.92
N PRO A 591 -11.50 27.19 3.38
CA PRO A 591 -10.36 27.39 2.50
C PRO A 591 -10.05 26.13 1.67
N ALA A 592 -9.80 26.29 0.37
CA ALA A 592 -9.62 25.16 -0.56
C ALA A 592 -8.55 24.16 -0.07
N HIS A 593 -7.44 24.64 0.49
CA HIS A 593 -6.38 23.78 1.02
C HIS A 593 -6.83 22.90 2.20
N ARG A 594 -7.83 23.35 2.99
CA ARG A 594 -8.43 22.56 4.06
C ARG A 594 -9.36 21.48 3.49
N ILE A 595 -10.02 21.74 2.37
CA ILE A 595 -10.83 20.72 1.67
C ILE A 595 -9.93 19.67 1.04
N THR A 596 -8.87 20.09 0.34
CA THR A 596 -7.93 19.16 -0.33
C THR A 596 -7.05 18.40 0.67
N GLY A 597 -6.79 18.97 1.84
CA GLY A 597 -6.06 18.31 2.93
C GLY A 597 -6.89 17.29 3.72
N GLU A 598 -8.22 17.28 3.55
CA GLU A 598 -9.08 16.25 4.14
C GLU A 598 -9.02 14.97 3.32
N ALA A 599 -8.85 13.84 4.00
CA ALA A 599 -8.45 12.58 3.35
C ALA A 599 -9.46 12.07 2.31
N ASP A 600 -10.74 12.42 2.46
CA ASP A 600 -11.80 12.11 1.48
C ASP A 600 -12.35 13.34 0.76
N GLN A 601 -11.78 14.53 0.97
CA GLN A 601 -12.24 15.81 0.41
C GLN A 601 -13.73 16.09 0.61
N PHE A 602 -14.35 15.50 1.65
CA PHE A 602 -15.79 15.53 1.90
C PHE A 602 -16.65 14.87 0.82
N ILE A 603 -16.09 13.94 0.04
CA ILE A 603 -16.80 13.15 -0.95
C ILE A 603 -16.87 11.70 -0.47
N VAL A 604 -18.09 11.18 -0.28
CA VAL A 604 -18.33 9.85 0.31
C VAL A 604 -19.26 8.99 -0.56
N TRP A 605 -19.22 7.67 -0.36
CA TRP A 605 -20.18 6.76 -0.96
C TRP A 605 -21.44 6.69 -0.11
N SER A 606 -22.62 6.80 -0.72
CA SER A 606 -23.89 6.73 0.00
C SER A 606 -24.97 6.01 -0.81
N ASP A 607 -25.73 5.15 -0.13
CA ASP A 607 -26.91 4.48 -0.72
C ASP A 607 -28.22 5.22 -0.43
N ASP A 608 -28.18 6.34 0.28
CA ASP A 608 -29.37 7.12 0.67
C ASP A 608 -30.22 7.55 -0.55
N GLU A 609 -29.61 7.79 -1.71
CA GLU A 609 -30.34 8.18 -2.94
C GLU A 609 -31.32 7.10 -3.46
N TYR A 610 -31.18 5.84 -3.05
CA TYR A 610 -32.16 4.80 -3.44
C TYR A 610 -33.51 4.97 -2.73
N VAL A 611 -33.53 5.76 -1.66
CA VAL A 611 -34.67 5.96 -0.77
C VAL A 611 -34.96 7.45 -0.54
N ASP A 612 -34.40 8.32 -1.37
CA ASP A 612 -34.71 9.76 -1.43
C ASP A 612 -35.90 9.96 -2.39
N LEU A 613 -37.10 9.83 -1.85
CA LEU A 613 -38.36 9.95 -2.57
C LEU A 613 -38.69 11.40 -2.89
N ALA A 614 -38.24 12.34 -2.05
CA ALA A 614 -38.45 13.77 -2.23
C ALA A 614 -37.43 14.42 -3.20
N GLY A 615 -36.28 13.77 -3.43
CA GLY A 615 -35.18 14.31 -4.25
C GLY A 615 -34.43 15.46 -3.56
N GLU A 616 -34.43 15.47 -2.22
CA GLU A 616 -33.82 16.53 -1.41
C GLU A 616 -32.42 16.15 -0.89
N GLY A 617 -31.91 14.99 -1.30
CA GLY A 617 -30.65 14.44 -0.86
C GLY A 617 -30.73 13.83 0.53
N MET A 618 -31.91 13.41 1.00
CA MET A 618 -32.14 12.82 2.32
C MET A 618 -32.90 11.50 2.18
N PRO A 619 -32.54 10.46 2.95
CA PRO A 619 -33.30 9.22 2.89
C PRO A 619 -34.67 9.42 3.57
N ASP A 620 -35.74 8.96 2.92
CA ASP A 620 -37.09 8.89 3.50
C ASP A 620 -37.38 7.53 4.15
N LEU A 621 -36.62 6.50 3.77
CA LEU A 621 -36.76 5.13 4.26
C LEU A 621 -35.40 4.54 4.65
N PRO A 622 -35.35 3.50 5.49
CA PRO A 622 -34.11 2.79 5.76
C PRO A 622 -33.62 2.03 4.53
N VAL A 623 -32.29 2.05 4.32
CA VAL A 623 -31.61 1.32 3.26
C VAL A 623 -30.46 0.48 3.84
N SER A 624 -30.29 -0.71 3.30
CA SER A 624 -29.15 -1.58 3.58
C SER A 624 -28.64 -2.23 2.29
N ARG A 625 -27.42 -2.77 2.32
CA ARG A 625 -26.79 -3.42 1.17
C ARG A 625 -26.15 -4.73 1.54
N ILE A 626 -26.41 -5.77 0.76
CA ILE A 626 -25.67 -7.03 0.78
C ILE A 626 -24.63 -7.00 -0.35
N PRO A 627 -23.35 -6.64 -0.09
CA PRO A 627 -22.30 -6.70 -1.10
C PRO A 627 -22.06 -8.17 -1.49
N ASP A 628 -21.98 -8.46 -2.79
CA ASP A 628 -21.74 -9.83 -3.25
C ASP A 628 -20.26 -10.24 -3.10
N ALA A 629 -19.33 -9.28 -3.04
CA ALA A 629 -17.88 -9.51 -2.97
C ALA A 629 -17.36 -10.53 -4.01
N ARG A 630 -18.07 -10.67 -5.14
CA ARG A 630 -17.89 -11.70 -6.17
C ARG A 630 -17.87 -13.13 -5.64
N ARG A 631 -18.60 -13.38 -4.54
CA ARG A 631 -18.72 -14.69 -3.89
C ARG A 631 -20.17 -14.97 -3.50
N ALA A 632 -20.77 -15.97 -4.16
CA ALA A 632 -22.13 -16.41 -3.86
C ALA A 632 -22.33 -16.78 -2.38
N SER A 633 -21.31 -17.35 -1.73
CA SER A 633 -21.36 -17.73 -0.32
C SER A 633 -21.54 -16.54 0.62
N VAL A 634 -20.92 -15.39 0.32
CA VAL A 634 -21.08 -14.15 1.10
C VAL A 634 -22.50 -13.62 0.96
N LEU A 635 -22.99 -13.53 -0.28
CA LEU A 635 -24.35 -13.07 -0.57
C LEU A 635 -25.41 -13.94 0.12
N LEU A 636 -25.33 -15.26 -0.05
CA LEU A 636 -26.29 -16.21 0.51
C LEU A 636 -26.19 -16.29 2.03
N GLY A 637 -24.98 -16.21 2.60
CA GLY A 637 -24.77 -16.16 4.04
C GLY A 637 -25.45 -14.94 4.68
N ALA A 638 -25.31 -13.76 4.07
CA ALA A 638 -25.97 -12.55 4.52
C ALA A 638 -27.50 -12.59 4.35
N LEU A 639 -28.02 -13.13 3.23
CA LEU A 639 -29.46 -13.30 2.99
C LEU A 639 -30.13 -14.24 4.00
N THR A 640 -29.38 -15.20 4.53
CA THR A 640 -29.89 -16.24 5.45
C THR A 640 -29.42 -16.04 6.88
N ALA A 641 -28.82 -14.88 7.19
CA ALA A 641 -28.26 -14.58 8.49
C ALA A 641 -29.33 -14.77 9.60
N PRO A 642 -29.02 -15.56 10.65
CA PRO A 642 -29.98 -15.86 11.69
C PRO A 642 -30.19 -14.66 12.63
N THR A 643 -31.30 -14.67 13.36
CA THR A 643 -31.50 -13.75 14.48
C THR A 643 -30.56 -14.12 15.63
N PRO A 644 -29.82 -13.17 16.22
CA PRO A 644 -29.06 -13.44 17.43
C PRO A 644 -30.01 -13.81 18.59
N PRO A 645 -29.78 -14.92 19.32
CA PRO A 645 -30.63 -15.40 20.39
C PRO A 645 -30.44 -14.65 21.72
N GLY A 646 -29.51 -13.70 21.80
CA GLY A 646 -29.14 -13.02 23.03
C GLY A 646 -28.55 -11.63 22.82
N ALA A 647 -28.21 -10.99 23.94
CA ALA A 647 -27.51 -9.71 24.00
C ALA A 647 -26.18 -9.91 24.71
N THR A 648 -25.28 -10.67 24.07
CA THR A 648 -23.88 -10.72 24.47
C THR A 648 -23.11 -9.62 23.73
N ARG A 649 -22.06 -9.07 24.32
CA ARG A 649 -21.35 -7.90 23.75
C ARG A 649 -19.84 -8.07 23.78
N PHE A 650 -19.18 -7.53 22.77
CA PHE A 650 -17.73 -7.45 22.64
C PHE A 650 -17.38 -6.07 22.10
N GLY A 651 -16.29 -5.49 22.58
CA GLY A 651 -15.84 -4.22 22.03
C GLY A 651 -14.36 -4.03 22.18
N VAL A 652 -13.81 -3.25 21.26
CA VAL A 652 -12.43 -2.78 21.29
C VAL A 652 -12.46 -1.31 20.92
N ARG A 653 -11.82 -0.47 21.72
CA ARG A 653 -11.63 0.94 21.41
C ARG A 653 -10.17 1.33 21.45
N ASN A 654 -9.90 2.39 20.72
CA ASN A 654 -8.68 3.15 20.80
C ASN A 654 -8.52 3.76 22.22
N SER A 655 -7.27 3.81 22.70
CA SER A 655 -6.87 4.37 23.98
C SER A 655 -7.32 5.82 24.18
N GLU A 656 -7.21 6.64 23.14
CA GLU A 656 -7.53 8.06 23.06
C GLU A 656 -9.01 8.34 22.72
N ARG A 657 -9.88 7.32 22.76
CA ARG A 657 -11.32 7.43 22.47
C ARG A 657 -12.20 6.99 23.65
N PRO A 658 -12.03 7.55 24.86
CA PRO A 658 -12.75 7.10 26.06
C PRO A 658 -14.26 7.32 26.00
N PHE A 659 -14.77 8.21 25.14
CA PHE A 659 -16.22 8.41 24.96
C PHE A 659 -16.96 7.11 24.59
N ALA A 660 -16.27 6.19 23.92
CA ALA A 660 -16.82 4.91 23.50
C ALA A 660 -17.20 4.00 24.68
N ASP A 661 -16.59 4.18 25.87
CA ASP A 661 -16.95 3.41 27.06
C ASP A 661 -18.39 3.71 27.50
N ALA A 662 -18.79 4.98 27.50
CA ALA A 662 -20.14 5.37 27.89
C ALA A 662 -21.20 4.78 26.93
N ILE A 663 -20.91 4.77 25.63
CA ILE A 663 -21.78 4.15 24.62
C ILE A 663 -21.83 2.64 24.82
N PHE A 664 -20.67 1.98 24.98
CA PHE A 664 -20.59 0.54 25.19
C PHE A 664 -21.38 0.07 26.41
N MET A 665 -21.37 0.85 27.49
CA MET A 665 -22.13 0.55 28.70
C MET A 665 -23.65 0.52 28.47
N THR A 666 -24.16 1.18 27.42
CA THR A 666 -25.58 1.09 27.03
C THR A 666 -25.91 -0.17 26.26
N ILE A 667 -24.92 -0.89 25.73
CA ILE A 667 -25.12 -2.12 24.97
C ILE A 667 -25.35 -3.27 25.96
N PRO A 668 -26.51 -3.95 25.97
CA PRO A 668 -26.73 -5.09 26.87
C PRO A 668 -25.75 -6.23 26.59
N GLY A 669 -25.30 -6.86 27.69
CA GLY A 669 -24.33 -7.96 27.69
C GLY A 669 -23.29 -7.82 28.79
N GLY A 670 -22.61 -8.92 29.11
CA GLY A 670 -21.60 -8.96 30.18
C GLY A 670 -20.15 -8.79 29.73
N GLY A 671 -19.88 -8.68 28.42
CA GLY A 671 -18.51 -8.52 27.93
C GLY A 671 -17.92 -7.14 28.21
N GLU A 672 -16.60 -7.06 28.20
CA GLU A 672 -15.82 -5.86 28.47
C GLU A 672 -15.48 -5.09 27.19
N MET A 673 -15.31 -3.77 27.32
CA MET A 673 -14.75 -2.92 26.28
C MET A 673 -13.24 -2.95 26.43
N LEU A 674 -12.56 -3.63 25.52
CA LEU A 674 -11.10 -3.69 25.53
C LEU A 674 -10.51 -2.37 25.05
N LYS A 675 -9.36 -2.00 25.60
CA LYS A 675 -8.58 -0.82 25.19
C LYS A 675 -7.40 -1.28 24.32
N SER A 676 -7.18 -0.65 23.18
CA SER A 676 -5.96 -0.80 22.39
C SER A 676 -4.76 -0.20 23.13
N GLY A 677 -3.57 -0.75 22.90
CA GLY A 677 -2.38 -0.51 23.73
C GLY A 677 -1.96 -1.79 24.45
N PRO A 678 -2.79 -2.35 25.36
CA PRO A 678 -2.60 -3.70 25.87
C PRO A 678 -3.24 -4.81 25.00
N THR A 679 -4.21 -4.46 24.14
CA THR A 679 -4.96 -5.44 23.33
C THR A 679 -4.49 -5.38 21.87
N THR A 680 -3.76 -6.41 21.44
CA THR A 680 -3.36 -6.61 20.04
C THR A 680 -4.24 -7.66 19.37
N SER A 681 -4.22 -7.73 18.04
CA SER A 681 -4.91 -8.76 17.28
C SER A 681 -4.52 -10.19 17.71
N GLY A 682 -3.28 -10.40 18.16
CA GLY A 682 -2.79 -11.67 18.68
C GLY A 682 -3.34 -12.04 20.06
N ALA A 683 -3.77 -11.05 20.85
CA ALA A 683 -4.39 -11.27 22.17
C ALA A 683 -5.89 -11.63 22.08
N LEU A 684 -6.53 -11.39 20.93
CA LEU A 684 -7.95 -11.65 20.75
C LEU A 684 -8.21 -13.13 20.41
N SER A 685 -8.93 -13.81 21.29
CA SER A 685 -9.38 -15.19 21.04
C SER A 685 -10.64 -15.23 20.17
N SER A 686 -10.80 -16.29 19.38
CA SER A 686 -12.00 -16.49 18.55
C SER A 686 -13.29 -16.60 19.38
N ASP A 687 -13.20 -16.95 20.65
CA ASP A 687 -14.34 -16.98 21.58
C ASP A 687 -14.92 -15.59 21.86
N MET A 688 -14.08 -14.54 21.85
CA MET A 688 -14.53 -13.16 22.02
C MET A 688 -15.43 -12.70 20.86
N PHE A 689 -15.27 -13.30 19.68
CA PHE A 689 -16.08 -12.99 18.50
C PHE A 689 -17.40 -13.78 18.45
N LYS A 690 -17.72 -14.61 19.45
CA LYS A 690 -19.02 -15.29 19.54
C LYS A 690 -20.14 -14.38 20.07
N ASN A 691 -19.81 -13.16 20.46
CA ASN A 691 -20.76 -12.19 20.99
C ASN A 691 -21.70 -11.67 19.90
N ASP A 692 -22.94 -11.36 20.26
CA ASP A 692 -23.98 -10.95 19.32
C ASP A 692 -23.92 -9.45 18.97
N ARG A 693 -23.17 -8.65 19.73
CA ARG A 693 -23.07 -7.20 19.57
C ARG A 693 -21.63 -6.73 19.64
N HIS A 694 -21.10 -6.28 18.52
CA HIS A 694 -19.71 -5.85 18.42
C HIS A 694 -19.67 -4.33 18.30
N TYR A 695 -18.88 -3.67 19.14
CA TYR A 695 -18.63 -2.24 19.03
C TYR A 695 -17.14 -1.94 18.94
N LEU A 696 -16.71 -1.48 17.78
CA LEU A 696 -15.31 -1.24 17.46
C LEU A 696 -15.12 0.27 17.25
N MET A 697 -14.23 0.90 18.00
CA MET A 697 -13.90 2.32 17.85
C MET A 697 -12.39 2.45 17.64
N LEU A 698 -11.96 2.31 16.39
CA LEU A 698 -10.56 2.11 16.00
C LEU A 698 -10.25 2.98 14.76
N HIS A 699 -8.99 3.02 14.35
CA HIS A 699 -8.60 3.56 13.07
C HIS A 699 -8.83 2.54 11.95
N GLY A 700 -9.05 3.06 10.75
CA GLY A 700 -9.18 2.27 9.55
C GLY A 700 -8.49 2.99 8.39
N ASP A 701 -8.18 2.23 7.36
CA ASP A 701 -7.51 2.69 6.16
C ASP A 701 -8.25 2.12 4.95
N TYR A 702 -8.46 2.97 3.94
CA TYR A 702 -9.08 2.50 2.71
C TYR A 702 -8.16 1.55 1.93
N ALA A 703 -6.83 1.71 2.04
CA ALA A 703 -5.88 0.89 1.29
C ALA A 703 -5.74 -0.51 1.91
N ASP A 704 -5.71 -0.64 3.24
CA ASP A 704 -5.82 -1.93 3.92
C ASP A 704 -7.13 -2.05 4.73
N GLY A 705 -8.17 -2.58 4.08
CA GLY A 705 -9.43 -2.87 4.76
C GLY A 705 -9.39 -4.13 5.64
N SER A 706 -8.31 -4.91 5.61
CA SER A 706 -8.22 -6.21 6.30
C SER A 706 -7.91 -6.07 7.79
N ARG A 707 -7.58 -4.86 8.24
CA ARG A 707 -7.15 -4.55 9.61
C ARG A 707 -7.87 -3.31 10.14
N LEU A 708 -7.93 -3.21 11.46
CA LEU A 708 -8.26 -1.99 12.20
C LEU A 708 -7.19 -1.76 13.26
N TRP A 709 -6.80 -0.50 13.43
CA TRP A 709 -5.67 -0.13 14.27
C TRP A 709 -6.13 0.60 15.52
N GLY A 710 -5.50 0.28 16.63
CA GLY A 710 -5.56 1.07 17.86
C GLY A 710 -4.40 2.05 17.96
N GLU A 711 -4.30 2.71 19.10
CA GLU A 711 -3.16 3.56 19.47
C GLU A 711 -2.51 3.06 20.78
N ASP A 712 -1.19 3.22 20.85
CA ASP A 712 -0.31 3.13 22.04
C ASP A 712 0.81 4.20 21.93
N GLU A 713 2.11 3.85 22.11
CA GLU A 713 3.24 4.66 21.62
C GLU A 713 3.29 4.77 20.07
N GLY A 714 2.29 4.19 19.39
CA GLY A 714 2.09 4.22 17.96
C GLY A 714 0.82 3.51 17.50
N ALA A 715 0.62 3.36 16.19
CA ALA A 715 -0.45 2.52 15.67
C ALA A 715 -0.16 1.04 15.95
N ILE A 716 -1.17 0.34 16.45
CA ILE A 716 -1.07 -1.08 16.79
C ILE A 716 -2.21 -1.86 16.16
N GLU A 717 -1.91 -2.98 15.50
CA GLU A 717 -2.95 -3.83 14.92
C GLU A 717 -3.84 -4.38 16.04
N ALA A 718 -5.08 -3.91 16.10
CA ALA A 718 -6.03 -4.28 17.15
C ALA A 718 -6.93 -5.44 16.68
N ILE A 719 -7.36 -5.43 15.42
CA ILE A 719 -8.21 -6.48 14.82
C ILE A 719 -7.77 -6.70 13.37
N ARG A 720 -7.77 -7.96 12.93
CA ARG A 720 -7.61 -8.36 11.52
C ARG A 720 -8.68 -9.37 11.10
N THR A 721 -8.86 -9.56 9.80
CA THR A 721 -9.84 -10.51 9.24
C THR A 721 -9.66 -11.93 9.78
N ALA A 722 -8.42 -12.36 10.02
CA ALA A 722 -8.11 -13.66 10.60
C ALA A 722 -8.64 -13.88 12.03
N ASN A 723 -8.99 -12.81 12.76
CA ASN A 723 -9.63 -12.95 14.07
C ASN A 723 -11.12 -13.31 13.96
N ILE A 724 -11.75 -13.00 12.83
CA ILE A 724 -13.19 -13.19 12.61
C ILE A 724 -13.44 -14.68 12.33
N PRO A 725 -14.22 -15.38 13.16
CA PRO A 725 -14.47 -16.80 12.95
C PRO A 725 -15.33 -17.02 11.70
N ALA A 726 -15.23 -18.22 11.11
CA ALA A 726 -15.96 -18.57 9.90
C ALA A 726 -17.50 -18.52 10.04
N ARG A 727 -18.02 -18.52 11.29
CA ARG A 727 -19.44 -18.37 11.57
C ARG A 727 -19.66 -17.44 12.76
N MET A 728 -20.53 -16.48 12.54
CA MET A 728 -20.95 -15.47 13.47
C MET A 728 -22.45 -15.21 13.29
N ARG A 729 -23.00 -14.44 14.22
CA ARG A 729 -24.32 -13.85 14.15
C ARG A 729 -24.29 -12.53 14.90
N GLY A 730 -25.27 -11.68 14.67
CA GLY A 730 -25.40 -10.44 15.42
C GLY A 730 -25.14 -9.18 14.62
N VAL A 731 -24.82 -8.09 15.32
CA VAL A 731 -24.70 -6.74 14.75
C VAL A 731 -23.34 -6.16 15.13
N VAL A 732 -22.63 -5.64 14.14
CA VAL A 732 -21.36 -4.97 14.32
C VAL A 732 -21.54 -3.48 14.05
N PHE A 733 -21.03 -2.63 14.93
CA PHE A 733 -20.91 -1.20 14.72
C PHE A 733 -19.43 -0.82 14.80
N THR A 734 -18.95 -0.14 13.77
CA THR A 734 -17.57 0.35 13.65
C THR A 734 -17.57 1.87 13.54
N GLY A 735 -16.87 2.53 14.45
CA GLY A 735 -16.39 3.91 14.28
C GLY A 735 -14.95 3.86 13.84
N ALA A 736 -14.71 3.80 12.53
CA ALA A 736 -13.37 3.80 11.93
C ALA A 736 -13.45 4.37 10.51
N CYS A 737 -12.39 5.07 10.07
CA CYS A 737 -12.28 5.57 8.71
C CYS A 737 -12.40 4.40 7.72
N TRP A 738 -13.27 4.54 6.71
CA TRP A 738 -13.54 3.53 5.68
C TRP A 738 -13.86 2.12 6.19
N GLY A 739 -14.27 1.98 7.46
CA GLY A 739 -14.49 0.68 8.09
C GLY A 739 -15.63 -0.15 7.46
N ALA A 740 -16.51 0.47 6.66
CA ALA A 740 -17.54 -0.18 5.86
C ALA A 740 -17.35 0.00 4.34
N LEU A 741 -16.14 0.37 3.89
CA LEU A 741 -15.83 0.46 2.47
C LEU A 741 -15.67 -0.96 1.88
N THR A 742 -16.52 -1.31 0.91
CA THR A 742 -16.58 -2.65 0.28
C THR A 742 -15.90 -2.70 -1.09
N ILE A 743 -15.18 -1.64 -1.46
CA ILE A 743 -14.43 -1.51 -2.71
C ILE A 743 -13.03 -0.93 -2.42
N ASP A 744 -12.12 -0.99 -3.39
CA ASP A 744 -10.71 -0.59 -3.22
C ASP A 744 -10.48 0.94 -3.19
N GLU A 745 -11.46 1.74 -3.62
CA GLU A 745 -11.28 3.19 -3.78
C GLU A 745 -12.29 4.01 -2.98
N PRO A 746 -11.85 5.07 -2.27
CA PRO A 746 -12.76 6.03 -1.66
C PRO A 746 -13.45 6.87 -2.75
N ALA A 747 -14.59 7.46 -2.41
CA ALA A 747 -15.44 8.16 -3.37
C ALA A 747 -14.74 9.35 -4.04
N CYS A 748 -13.83 10.04 -3.35
CA CYS A 748 -13.04 11.14 -3.93
C CYS A 748 -12.07 10.69 -5.04
N MET A 749 -11.56 9.46 -4.97
CA MET A 749 -10.59 8.90 -5.92
C MET A 749 -11.23 8.02 -6.98
N ALA A 750 -12.50 7.67 -6.80
CA ALA A 750 -13.19 6.66 -7.58
C ALA A 750 -13.11 6.92 -9.09
N SER A 751 -12.58 5.93 -9.82
CA SER A 751 -12.69 5.89 -11.27
C SER A 751 -14.08 5.44 -11.73
N ILE A 752 -14.29 5.35 -13.05
CA ILE A 752 -15.56 4.82 -13.61
C ILE A 752 -15.76 3.34 -13.25
N ALA A 753 -14.69 2.59 -12.99
CA ALA A 753 -14.75 1.17 -12.65
C ALA A 753 -14.31 0.95 -11.19
N VAL A 754 -15.20 0.39 -10.39
CA VAL A 754 -14.94 0.06 -8.98
C VAL A 754 -14.65 -1.43 -8.82
N SER A 755 -13.67 -1.77 -7.99
CA SER A 755 -13.28 -3.15 -7.68
C SER A 755 -13.80 -3.55 -6.29
N PRO A 756 -14.66 -4.59 -6.18
CA PRO A 756 -15.12 -5.10 -4.88
C PRO A 756 -14.00 -5.75 -4.08
N LYS A 757 -13.98 -5.48 -2.76
CA LYS A 757 -13.08 -6.16 -1.81
C LYS A 757 -13.57 -7.57 -1.50
N ALA A 758 -12.64 -8.53 -1.48
CA ALA A 758 -12.88 -9.87 -0.97
C ALA A 758 -12.97 -9.89 0.58
N PRO A 759 -13.56 -10.94 1.19
CA PRO A 759 -13.59 -11.10 2.65
C PRO A 759 -12.22 -10.95 3.32
N GLU A 760 -11.14 -11.45 2.70
CA GLU A 760 -9.79 -11.37 3.28
C GLU A 760 -9.23 -9.94 3.27
N GLN A 761 -9.80 -9.05 2.47
CA GLN A 761 -9.34 -7.66 2.25
C GLN A 761 -10.21 -6.62 2.99
N SER A 762 -11.29 -7.04 3.65
CA SER A 762 -12.23 -6.13 4.31
C SER A 762 -12.81 -6.76 5.58
N ILE A 763 -12.59 -6.12 6.73
CA ILE A 763 -13.21 -6.48 8.01
C ILE A 763 -14.73 -6.56 7.87
N ALA A 764 -15.35 -5.57 7.23
CA ALA A 764 -16.80 -5.57 7.01
C ALA A 764 -17.27 -6.78 6.20
N VAL A 765 -16.62 -7.07 5.06
CA VAL A 765 -16.97 -8.21 4.21
C VAL A 765 -16.69 -9.54 4.91
N SER A 766 -15.63 -9.63 5.72
CA SER A 766 -15.32 -10.80 6.54
C SER A 766 -16.41 -11.09 7.59
N TYR A 767 -16.91 -10.07 8.28
CA TYR A 767 -18.04 -10.24 9.20
C TYR A 767 -19.31 -10.69 8.47
N LEU A 768 -19.60 -10.13 7.28
CA LEU A 768 -20.75 -10.54 6.47
C LEU A 768 -20.61 -11.98 5.98
N ALA A 769 -19.41 -12.38 5.55
CA ALA A 769 -19.09 -13.75 5.16
C ALA A 769 -19.27 -14.74 6.33
N ALA A 770 -19.00 -14.28 7.56
CA ALA A 770 -19.25 -15.05 8.77
C ALA A 770 -20.75 -15.15 9.12
N GLY A 771 -21.63 -14.34 8.54
CA GLY A 771 -23.08 -14.41 8.74
C GLY A 771 -23.65 -13.45 9.78
N VAL A 772 -22.97 -12.32 10.05
CA VAL A 772 -23.59 -11.24 10.84
C VAL A 772 -24.84 -10.71 10.12
N THR A 773 -25.84 -10.29 10.90
CA THR A 773 -27.08 -9.70 10.39
C THR A 773 -26.82 -8.34 9.75
N ALA A 774 -25.94 -7.55 10.36
CA ALA A 774 -25.55 -6.24 9.86
C ALA A 774 -24.15 -5.82 10.32
N PHE A 775 -23.49 -5.05 9.47
CA PHE A 775 -22.26 -4.31 9.78
C PHE A 775 -22.48 -2.83 9.48
N ILE A 776 -22.36 -1.99 10.50
CA ILE A 776 -22.53 -0.54 10.41
C ILE A 776 -21.16 0.13 10.47
N GLY A 777 -20.86 1.03 9.55
CA GLY A 777 -19.62 1.78 9.55
C GLY A 777 -19.56 2.85 8.48
N CYS A 778 -18.40 3.52 8.35
CA CYS A 778 -18.22 4.63 7.42
C CYS A 778 -17.65 4.20 6.07
N THR A 779 -18.09 4.88 5.01
CA THR A 779 -17.50 4.81 3.66
C THR A 779 -16.45 5.90 3.40
N GLY A 780 -16.22 6.79 4.38
CA GLY A 780 -15.27 7.91 4.35
C GLY A 780 -14.46 8.01 5.65
N ALA A 781 -13.74 9.10 5.82
CA ALA A 781 -12.97 9.40 7.03
C ALA A 781 -13.90 9.68 8.22
N HIS A 782 -13.71 8.95 9.31
CA HIS A 782 -14.50 9.05 10.54
C HIS A 782 -13.87 10.07 11.50
N TYR A 783 -14.71 10.91 12.13
CA TYR A 783 -14.28 11.84 13.17
C TYR A 783 -14.95 11.46 14.47
N SER A 784 -14.13 11.11 15.45
CA SER A 784 -14.53 10.89 16.82
C SER A 784 -14.54 12.20 17.61
N PRO A 785 -15.45 12.36 18.58
CA PRO A 785 -15.37 13.44 19.55
C PRO A 785 -14.19 13.26 20.51
N GLY A 786 -13.93 14.31 21.30
CA GLY A 786 -13.15 14.21 22.53
C GLY A 786 -13.88 13.41 23.62
N ALA A 787 -13.34 13.41 24.83
CA ALA A 787 -13.81 12.56 25.94
C ALA A 787 -15.31 12.71 26.29
N GLU A 788 -15.87 13.92 26.15
CA GLU A 788 -17.27 14.20 26.46
C GLU A 788 -18.26 13.53 25.47
N GLY A 789 -17.82 13.17 24.27
CA GLY A 789 -18.65 12.42 23.33
C GLY A 789 -19.79 13.18 22.65
N GLY A 790 -20.01 14.46 22.98
CA GLY A 790 -21.22 15.20 22.61
C GLY A 790 -21.30 15.76 21.18
N PHE A 791 -20.35 15.44 20.30
CA PHE A 791 -20.26 15.98 18.93
C PHE A 791 -19.66 14.96 17.95
N PHE A 792 -19.60 15.30 16.66
CA PHE A 792 -19.09 14.42 15.60
C PHE A 792 -19.68 13.00 15.69
N GLY A 793 -18.89 11.93 15.62
CA GLY A 793 -19.42 10.56 15.57
C GLY A 793 -20.17 10.10 16.83
N GLY A 794 -19.95 10.75 17.99
CA GLY A 794 -20.51 10.31 19.28
C GLY A 794 -22.03 10.22 19.32
N PRO A 795 -22.78 11.30 19.00
CA PRO A 795 -24.23 11.28 18.94
C PRO A 795 -24.81 10.22 17.99
N MET A 796 -24.18 9.98 16.83
CA MET A 796 -24.60 8.95 15.88
C MET A 796 -24.47 7.54 16.48
N HIS A 797 -23.34 7.26 17.13
CA HIS A 797 -23.10 5.95 17.76
C HIS A 797 -24.09 5.68 18.90
N ALA A 798 -24.29 6.67 19.77
CA ALA A 798 -25.22 6.57 20.90
C ALA A 798 -26.67 6.39 20.42
N ALA A 799 -27.06 7.14 19.38
CA ALA A 799 -28.39 7.00 18.79
C ALA A 799 -28.61 5.61 18.20
N PHE A 800 -27.64 5.06 17.48
CA PHE A 800 -27.75 3.73 16.87
C PHE A 800 -28.00 2.65 17.92
N TRP A 801 -27.17 2.59 18.95
CA TRP A 801 -27.31 1.57 19.98
C TRP A 801 -28.60 1.75 20.79
N ARG A 802 -29.06 2.99 21.01
CA ARG A 802 -30.37 3.25 21.61
C ARG A 802 -31.50 2.66 20.77
N GLU A 803 -31.55 2.93 19.47
CA GLU A 803 -32.63 2.42 18.61
C GLU A 803 -32.58 0.89 18.49
N LEU A 804 -31.38 0.32 18.36
CA LEU A 804 -31.22 -1.13 18.35
C LEU A 804 -31.67 -1.77 19.68
N ASN A 805 -31.41 -1.11 20.82
CA ASN A 805 -31.89 -1.54 22.15
C ASN A 805 -33.41 -1.49 22.30
N LEU A 806 -34.08 -0.62 21.54
CA LEU A 806 -35.55 -0.56 21.46
C LEU A 806 -36.13 -1.67 20.56
N GLY A 807 -35.30 -2.58 20.06
CA GLY A 807 -35.71 -3.72 19.24
C GLY A 807 -35.91 -3.38 17.76
N LYS A 808 -35.43 -2.22 17.31
CA LYS A 808 -35.43 -1.87 15.88
C LYS A 808 -34.44 -2.77 15.12
N ALA A 809 -34.78 -3.08 13.87
CA ALA A 809 -33.84 -3.73 12.96
C ALA A 809 -32.63 -2.82 12.68
N PRO A 810 -31.42 -3.34 12.41
CA PRO A 810 -30.22 -2.53 12.21
C PRO A 810 -30.36 -1.43 11.15
N ALA A 811 -31.00 -1.69 10.02
CA ALA A 811 -31.22 -0.69 8.97
C ALA A 811 -32.12 0.46 9.49
N GLN A 812 -33.23 0.10 10.15
CA GLN A 812 -34.13 1.06 10.78
C GLN A 812 -33.44 1.85 11.91
N ALA A 813 -32.64 1.18 12.74
CA ALA A 813 -31.90 1.82 13.82
C ALA A 813 -30.91 2.85 13.30
N LEU A 814 -30.20 2.55 12.20
CA LEU A 814 -29.31 3.51 11.56
C LEU A 814 -30.09 4.69 10.95
N PHE A 815 -31.21 4.43 10.28
CA PHE A 815 -32.07 5.47 9.72
C PHE A 815 -32.59 6.44 10.81
N ASP A 816 -33.19 5.90 11.87
CA ASP A 816 -33.71 6.69 13.00
C ASP A 816 -32.59 7.47 13.70
N SER A 817 -31.37 6.94 13.68
CA SER A 817 -30.17 7.61 14.21
C SER A 817 -29.72 8.76 13.33
N LYS A 818 -29.73 8.60 11.99
CA LYS A 818 -29.48 9.70 11.05
C LYS A 818 -30.51 10.82 11.27
N VAL A 819 -31.80 10.49 11.33
CA VAL A 819 -32.88 11.47 11.55
C VAL A 819 -32.65 12.27 12.82
N ARG A 820 -32.35 11.59 13.95
CA ARG A 820 -32.08 12.28 15.21
C ARG A 820 -30.80 13.11 15.14
N TYR A 821 -29.72 12.56 14.59
CA TYR A 821 -28.46 13.26 14.44
C TYR A 821 -28.64 14.56 13.67
N LEU A 822 -29.41 14.53 12.58
CA LEU A 822 -29.72 15.69 11.75
C LEU A 822 -30.58 16.73 12.47
N HIS A 823 -31.54 16.30 13.28
CA HIS A 823 -32.37 17.20 14.08
C HIS A 823 -31.54 18.01 15.09
N ASP A 824 -30.48 17.39 15.64
CA ASP A 824 -29.64 18.00 16.66
C ASP A 824 -28.43 18.75 16.07
N LEU A 825 -28.35 18.92 14.74
CA LEU A 825 -27.28 19.66 14.09
C LEU A 825 -27.42 21.20 14.25
N PRO A 826 -26.31 21.90 14.52
CA PRO A 826 -25.00 21.34 14.85
C PRO A 826 -24.92 20.90 16.32
N HIS A 827 -24.11 19.88 16.62
CA HIS A 827 -23.93 19.40 18.00
C HIS A 827 -22.91 20.27 18.77
N GLY A 828 -23.22 21.57 18.88
CA GLY A 828 -22.37 22.56 19.52
C GLY A 828 -21.17 23.04 18.70
N ARG A 829 -21.08 22.63 17.43
CA ARG A 829 -20.02 23.01 16.49
C ARG A 829 -20.47 24.16 15.59
N THR A 830 -19.63 25.16 15.41
CA THR A 830 -20.03 26.37 14.66
C THR A 830 -19.09 26.74 13.53
N GLU A 831 -17.87 26.19 13.53
CA GLU A 831 -16.93 26.45 12.45
C GLU A 831 -17.37 25.76 11.16
N PRO A 832 -17.21 26.38 9.98
CA PRO A 832 -17.64 25.80 8.70
C PRO A 832 -17.08 24.39 8.45
N LEU A 833 -15.81 24.16 8.80
CA LEU A 833 -15.18 22.85 8.68
C LEU A 833 -15.81 21.82 9.60
N GLU A 834 -16.12 22.18 10.85
CA GLU A 834 -16.76 21.28 11.79
C GLU A 834 -18.20 20.93 11.35
N ILE A 835 -18.95 21.90 10.83
CA ILE A 835 -20.28 21.67 10.25
C ILE A 835 -20.20 20.72 9.05
N ALA A 836 -19.18 20.88 8.20
CA ALA A 836 -18.94 19.96 7.08
C ALA A 836 -18.62 18.54 7.57
N ILE A 837 -17.82 18.40 8.63
CA ILE A 837 -17.56 17.10 9.27
C ILE A 837 -18.86 16.48 9.79
N GLU A 838 -19.71 17.26 10.46
CA GLU A 838 -20.97 16.74 10.96
C GLU A 838 -21.94 16.30 9.85
N ARG A 839 -22.04 17.08 8.77
CA ARG A 839 -22.81 16.68 7.58
C ARG A 839 -22.24 15.42 6.92
N LYS A 840 -20.91 15.26 6.94
CA LYS A 840 -20.27 14.08 6.36
C LYS A 840 -20.63 12.82 7.14
N ILE A 841 -20.65 12.92 8.47
CA ILE A 841 -20.91 11.79 9.37
C ILE A 841 -22.24 11.10 9.05
N TYR A 842 -23.35 11.83 8.95
CA TYR A 842 -24.63 11.14 8.70
C TYR A 842 -24.71 10.52 7.30
N LYS A 843 -24.00 11.07 6.31
CA LYS A 843 -23.98 10.56 4.93
C LYS A 843 -23.09 9.35 4.72
N GLN A 844 -21.96 9.29 5.42
CA GLN A 844 -20.98 8.22 5.22
C GLN A 844 -21.31 6.94 5.97
N PHE A 845 -22.16 6.98 7.01
CA PHE A 845 -22.58 5.76 7.69
C PHE A 845 -23.54 4.95 6.81
N THR A 846 -23.20 3.67 6.61
CA THR A 846 -23.97 2.72 5.83
C THR A 846 -24.29 1.45 6.63
N CYS A 847 -25.37 0.77 6.26
CA CYS A 847 -25.76 -0.53 6.80
C CYS A 847 -25.47 -1.62 5.77
N LEU A 848 -24.45 -2.43 6.02
CA LEU A 848 -24.15 -3.60 5.21
C LEU A 848 -24.77 -4.87 5.81
N GLY A 849 -25.09 -5.85 4.97
CA GLY A 849 -25.85 -7.05 5.34
C GLY A 849 -27.33 -6.89 5.08
N LEU A 850 -28.13 -7.86 5.55
CA LEU A 850 -29.58 -7.82 5.37
C LEU A 850 -30.20 -6.68 6.17
N GLY A 851 -29.73 -6.42 7.39
CA GLY A 851 -30.19 -5.28 8.20
C GLY A 851 -31.63 -5.33 8.71
N TRP A 852 -32.39 -6.40 8.41
CA TRP A 852 -33.79 -6.67 8.79
C TRP A 852 -33.91 -8.02 9.46
#